data_AF-A0A946ENU6-F1
#
_entry.id   AF-A0A946ENU6-F1
#
_cell.length_a   1.000
_cell.length_b   1.000
_cell.length_c   1.000
_cell.angle_alpha   90.00
_cell.angle_beta   90.00
_cell.angle_gamma   90.00
#
_symmetry.space_group_name_H-M   'P 1'
#
loop_
_entity.id
_entity.type
_entity.pdbx_description
1 polymer ?
#
loop_
_entity_poly.entity_id
_entity_poly.type
_entity_poly.pdbx_seq_one_letter_code
_entity_poly.pdbx_strand_id
1 'polypeptide(L)'
;MGIGLDARGLRVHVCNSSEEPSTLPNSRAPAVLIPMLRGEPLQVEDPKMPRSRGTGFDYPLEAKYSPQTETGCGRFPLTEIWSRLGAPKKDQNSKHWKWLHQRHEVPSIKALNTFIGHTLRNLKKSSASSDTTPGPAVVVVPNHITIEQRSQLLRSLRDRTTKLLWRPIAAAMAWSRENQDLLDDPDQPQLYIYCLHLGLEGFTIDQVPFREYDGSSETALIPVRERNLLPHCPEIGLASCRDSLKELGIESDEEVWKTLYSSAAPHRLFEIDAFKNSLSEYWVRQFSDPSTTLVQWLEQVKRQIEQKIHNQNPGLPHAVICTGEFSMDLPGNTSLPQLILEKLGIETGKIILESNSGWLRPESLAISAHTYSRNLAKDRVSYLDELPDLQLLITKRGVAEWRSLREEELVPGGKPATLIKVKDFSLTLGERHLNFFVHHEDYETVRKAELSFTQAYDQDIQLELHVSLEPAGGNAVIEARPLKQTSEVHFNKVVDWDRAEDTEKTPEEIRKEQPLAFPPHAPRTTSLEDWCPEEPTRYFISPMDRLERLLNRPGTDYQALHDLVDAAFLRGNKTAPFDSDGNPPSDLTPDDIEKISKVQHLLFRLYKNAQVPFDTKERIFRCLAYMSWNEHAFLDHLEEGLSAFRSSATYMTAYGQCLRTKNHIQMFSEVCIRHLRTRANLSGGENDCIKALWRILRYRSDACDFLTDETCFKLIGSTGLGTEFHNAGESDESRTPHVYDEVLSGASGHGLLHVLNKEYEKKLRRNKRMGWIANYSCCGILWLLRRRMYKSNFLPPNCLQAIMAKKLAKKILSDLKNRKIKAVKAKYSNTHLLEEFIKYIDQQGGQLPAELYDS
;
A
#
# COMPACT_ATOMS: atom_id res chain seq x y z
N MET A 1 10.41 -36.73 2.19
CA MET A 1 9.93 -36.90 3.59
C MET A 1 9.48 -35.54 4.14
N GLY A 2 8.27 -35.40 4.69
CA GLY A 2 7.80 -34.14 5.30
C GLY A 2 7.87 -34.18 6.83
N ILE A 3 8.12 -33.04 7.49
CA ILE A 3 8.12 -32.92 8.96
C ILE A 3 7.01 -31.95 9.35
N GLY A 4 6.00 -32.44 10.09
CA GLY A 4 4.94 -31.61 10.65
C GLY A 4 5.13 -31.42 12.16
N LEU A 5 5.07 -30.17 12.61
CA LEU A 5 5.20 -29.80 14.01
C LEU A 5 3.97 -29.00 14.48
N ASP A 6 3.21 -29.54 15.42
CA ASP A 6 2.26 -28.74 16.21
C ASP A 6 3.01 -28.03 17.34
N ALA A 7 3.10 -26.70 17.24
CA ALA A 7 3.80 -25.87 18.21
C ALA A 7 3.04 -25.67 19.54
N ARG A 8 1.90 -26.35 19.78
CA ARG A 8 1.23 -26.37 21.11
C ARG A 8 1.83 -27.40 22.06
N GLY A 9 2.26 -28.55 21.54
CA GLY A 9 2.64 -29.69 22.37
C GLY A 9 3.76 -30.57 21.84
N LEU A 10 4.42 -30.17 20.75
CA LEU A 10 5.50 -30.94 20.14
C LEU A 10 5.12 -32.39 19.86
N ARG A 11 3.93 -32.58 19.29
CA ARG A 11 3.64 -33.80 18.55
C ARG A 11 4.32 -33.67 17.20
N VAL A 12 5.33 -34.50 17.00
CA VAL A 12 6.09 -34.57 15.77
C VAL A 12 5.54 -35.74 14.99
N HIS A 13 5.15 -35.49 13.74
CA HIS A 13 4.83 -36.55 12.80
C HIS A 13 5.93 -36.63 11.73
N VAL A 14 6.70 -37.73 11.75
CA VAL A 14 7.66 -38.10 10.70
C VAL A 14 7.16 -39.41 10.09
N CYS A 15 6.82 -39.41 8.80
CA CYS A 15 6.38 -40.60 8.09
C CYS A 15 7.32 -40.89 6.92
N ASN A 16 7.81 -42.14 6.83
CA ASN A 16 8.58 -42.66 5.71
C ASN A 16 7.61 -43.25 4.67
N SER A 17 7.85 -42.98 3.40
CA SER A 17 6.85 -42.98 2.32
C SER A 17 6.40 -44.36 1.79
N SER A 18 6.32 -45.42 2.58
CA SER A 18 5.95 -46.75 2.04
C SER A 18 5.12 -47.69 2.92
N GLU A 19 4.79 -47.35 4.17
CA GLU A 19 3.98 -48.25 5.02
C GLU A 19 2.83 -47.50 5.70
N GLU A 20 1.62 -48.05 5.62
CA GLU A 20 0.55 -47.72 6.56
C GLU A 20 1.03 -48.05 7.98
N PRO A 21 0.77 -47.18 8.98
CA PRO A 21 1.38 -47.27 10.30
C PRO A 21 0.85 -48.50 11.06
N SER A 22 1.60 -49.59 11.08
CA SER A 22 1.21 -50.82 11.78
C SER A 22 1.46 -50.80 13.29
N THR A 23 2.16 -49.79 13.83
CA THR A 23 2.22 -49.54 15.28
C THR A 23 2.37 -48.05 15.61
N LEU A 24 1.45 -47.56 16.43
CA LEU A 24 1.42 -46.20 16.97
C LEU A 24 2.68 -45.91 17.82
N PRO A 25 3.41 -44.80 17.60
CA PRO A 25 4.35 -44.32 18.60
C PRO A 25 3.56 -43.85 19.83
N ASN A 26 3.97 -44.29 21.03
CA ASN A 26 3.36 -43.90 22.31
C ASN A 26 3.14 -42.38 22.39
N SER A 27 1.88 -41.95 22.35
CA SER A 27 1.50 -40.54 22.43
C SER A 27 1.64 -40.03 23.87
N ARG A 28 2.43 -38.98 24.06
CA ARG A 28 2.52 -38.21 25.32
C ARG A 28 2.12 -36.76 25.04
N ALA A 29 1.46 -36.11 26.00
CA ALA A 29 0.97 -34.72 25.92
C ALA A 29 2.02 -33.69 26.40
N PRO A 30 1.74 -32.37 26.44
CA PRO A 30 2.71 -31.30 26.17
C PRO A 30 3.70 -31.06 27.32
N ALA A 31 4.65 -31.98 27.44
CA ALA A 31 5.99 -31.82 27.98
C ALA A 31 6.82 -32.91 27.30
N VAL A 32 7.81 -32.54 26.49
CA VAL A 32 8.62 -33.53 25.77
C VAL A 32 9.51 -34.27 26.78
N LEU A 33 9.21 -35.53 27.06
CA LEU A 33 10.20 -36.50 27.55
C LEU A 33 10.91 -37.11 26.33
N ILE A 34 12.20 -36.84 26.24
CA ILE A 34 13.11 -37.21 25.13
C ILE A 34 13.60 -38.67 25.29
N PRO A 35 13.94 -39.38 24.19
CA PRO A 35 14.36 -40.79 24.16
C PRO A 35 15.52 -41.17 25.10
N MET A 36 15.53 -42.44 25.51
CA MET A 36 16.58 -43.09 26.31
C MET A 36 17.96 -43.01 25.64
N LEU A 37 19.01 -42.85 26.46
CA LEU A 37 20.39 -43.01 25.99
C LEU A 37 20.69 -44.50 25.73
N ARG A 38 21.56 -44.76 24.74
CA ARG A 38 22.02 -46.11 24.40
C ARG A 38 22.78 -46.71 25.58
N GLY A 39 22.22 -47.75 26.23
CA GLY A 39 22.84 -48.46 27.37
C GLY A 39 22.08 -48.41 28.70
N GLU A 40 20.91 -47.77 28.76
CA GLU A 40 20.10 -47.73 29.99
C GLU A 40 19.23 -49.00 30.15
N PRO A 41 19.24 -49.68 31.31
CA PRO A 41 18.40 -50.85 31.55
C PRO A 41 16.92 -50.46 31.69
N LEU A 42 16.01 -51.29 31.14
CA LEU A 42 14.56 -51.17 31.34
C LEU A 42 14.24 -51.26 32.84
N GLN A 43 13.63 -50.22 33.41
CA GLN A 43 13.13 -50.25 34.79
C GLN A 43 11.60 -50.32 34.80
N VAL A 44 11.11 -51.34 35.50
CA VAL A 44 9.70 -51.52 35.89
C VAL A 44 9.48 -50.76 37.21
N GLU A 45 8.33 -50.13 37.32
CA GLU A 45 7.98 -48.94 38.13
C GLU A 45 8.17 -49.04 39.66
N ASP A 46 8.71 -47.98 40.29
CA ASP A 46 8.52 -47.65 41.73
C ASP A 46 7.83 -46.27 41.84
N PRO A 47 6.62 -46.17 42.41
CA PRO A 47 5.85 -44.93 42.54
C PRO A 47 6.40 -43.93 43.58
N LYS A 48 7.48 -44.23 44.32
CA LYS A 48 8.02 -43.34 45.36
C LYS A 48 9.26 -42.52 44.97
N MET A 49 9.80 -42.63 43.75
CA MET A 49 10.93 -41.78 43.34
C MET A 49 10.50 -40.43 42.72
N PRO A 50 11.11 -39.29 43.13
CA PRO A 50 11.03 -38.03 42.41
C PRO A 50 11.50 -38.19 40.97
N ARG A 51 10.77 -37.56 40.06
CA ARG A 51 10.61 -37.92 38.65
C ARG A 51 11.83 -37.64 37.76
N SER A 52 11.88 -38.40 36.67
CA SER A 52 12.94 -38.46 35.67
C SER A 52 13.07 -37.18 34.81
N ARG A 53 14.26 -36.57 34.95
CA ARG A 53 15.04 -35.77 33.96
C ARG A 53 14.52 -34.38 33.57
N GLY A 54 15.45 -33.40 33.58
CA GLY A 54 15.27 -32.10 32.93
C GLY A 54 15.27 -32.20 31.41
N THR A 55 14.91 -31.11 30.73
CA THR A 55 14.72 -31.07 29.26
C THR A 55 15.94 -31.50 28.42
N GLY A 56 17.13 -31.62 29.01
CA GLY A 56 18.39 -31.76 28.27
C GLY A 56 18.77 -30.50 27.48
N PHE A 57 17.99 -29.41 27.55
CA PHE A 57 18.35 -28.12 26.99
C PHE A 57 19.18 -27.33 28.01
N ASP A 58 20.31 -26.79 27.57
CA ASP A 58 21.12 -25.89 28.40
C ASP A 58 20.50 -24.49 28.54
N TYR A 59 19.42 -24.19 27.80
CA TYR A 59 18.75 -22.90 27.81
C TYR A 59 17.26 -23.02 27.42
N PRO A 60 16.34 -22.29 28.09
CA PRO A 60 16.57 -21.43 29.26
C PRO A 60 17.03 -22.24 30.48
N LEU A 61 17.77 -21.61 31.41
CA LEU A 61 18.38 -22.28 32.57
C LEU A 61 17.33 -22.97 33.45
N GLU A 62 16.10 -22.47 33.48
CA GLU A 62 14.98 -22.97 34.26
C GLU A 62 14.43 -24.28 33.68
N ALA A 63 14.62 -24.52 32.38
CA ALA A 63 14.31 -25.79 31.74
C ALA A 63 15.40 -26.85 32.01
N LYS A 64 16.56 -26.46 32.56
CA LYS A 64 17.65 -27.36 32.99
C LYS A 64 17.41 -27.78 34.43
N TYR A 65 17.00 -29.03 34.62
CA TYR A 65 16.90 -29.60 35.97
C TYR A 65 18.31 -29.92 36.50
N SER A 66 18.65 -29.39 37.68
CA SER A 66 19.89 -29.69 38.38
C SER A 66 19.61 -30.63 39.55
N PRO A 67 20.07 -31.89 39.49
CA PRO A 67 19.86 -32.86 40.58
C PRO A 67 20.52 -32.43 41.89
N GLN A 68 21.60 -31.64 41.83
CA GLN A 68 22.37 -31.24 43.02
C GLN A 68 21.72 -30.10 43.80
N THR A 69 20.92 -29.28 43.12
CA THR A 69 20.29 -28.09 43.73
C THR A 69 18.77 -28.25 43.85
N GLU A 70 18.19 -29.32 43.28
CA GLU A 70 16.75 -29.52 43.11
C GLU A 70 16.03 -28.33 42.44
N THR A 71 16.79 -27.48 41.74
CA THR A 71 16.27 -26.30 41.05
C THR A 71 16.06 -26.57 39.55
N GLY A 72 15.12 -25.83 38.96
CA GLY A 72 14.68 -25.97 37.57
C GLY A 72 13.47 -26.90 37.43
N CYS A 73 12.63 -26.65 36.43
CA CYS A 73 11.38 -27.40 36.22
C CYS A 73 11.52 -28.51 35.17
N GLY A 74 12.63 -28.54 34.42
CA GLY A 74 12.84 -29.57 33.41
C GLY A 74 11.84 -29.51 32.25
N ARG A 75 11.06 -28.43 32.13
CA ARG A 75 9.98 -28.26 31.15
C ARG A 75 9.94 -26.81 30.64
N PHE A 76 9.36 -26.59 29.47
CA PHE A 76 9.25 -25.26 28.86
C PHE A 76 7.77 -24.95 28.59
N PRO A 77 7.17 -23.93 29.21
CA PRO A 77 5.74 -23.64 29.12
C PRO A 77 5.41 -22.91 27.81
N LEU A 78 5.42 -23.66 26.72
CA LEU A 78 5.22 -23.16 25.36
C LEU A 78 3.90 -22.40 25.18
N THR A 79 2.85 -22.90 25.82
CA THR A 79 1.52 -22.28 25.89
C THR A 79 1.54 -20.86 26.43
N GLU A 80 2.28 -20.62 27.52
CA GLU A 80 2.37 -19.28 28.13
C GLU A 80 3.10 -18.31 27.21
N ILE A 81 4.09 -18.80 26.46
CA ILE A 81 4.78 -17.98 25.46
C ILE A 81 3.81 -17.60 24.34
N TRP A 82 2.98 -18.53 23.86
CA TRP A 82 1.95 -18.22 22.86
C TRP A 82 0.92 -17.23 23.40
N SER A 83 0.42 -17.42 24.61
CA SER A 83 -0.51 -16.49 25.26
C SER A 83 0.08 -15.07 25.36
N ARG A 84 1.34 -14.95 25.79
CA ARG A 84 2.05 -13.65 25.84
C ARG A 84 2.32 -13.04 24.48
N LEU A 85 2.49 -13.85 23.44
CA LEU A 85 2.66 -13.35 22.06
C LEU A 85 1.33 -12.85 21.49
N GLY A 86 0.21 -13.48 21.86
CA GLY A 86 -1.15 -13.07 21.49
C GLY A 86 -1.71 -11.91 22.32
N ALA A 87 -1.08 -11.56 23.45
CA ALA A 87 -1.53 -10.47 24.32
C ALA A 87 -1.53 -9.09 23.62
N PRO A 88 -2.52 -8.22 23.91
CA PRO A 88 -2.63 -6.88 23.32
C PRO A 88 -1.36 -6.03 23.49
N LYS A 89 -1.08 -5.13 22.54
CA LYS A 89 0.12 -4.24 22.58
C LYS A 89 0.22 -3.39 23.84
N LYS A 90 -0.88 -3.09 24.54
CA LYS A 90 -0.87 -2.26 25.76
C LYS A 90 -0.09 -2.90 26.92
N ASP A 91 0.04 -4.23 26.94
CA ASP A 91 0.81 -4.96 27.96
C ASP A 91 2.25 -5.26 27.51
N GLN A 92 3.02 -4.28 27.02
CA GLN A 92 4.39 -4.54 26.56
C GLN A 92 5.31 -5.14 27.64
N ASN A 93 5.05 -4.86 28.93
CA ASN A 93 5.76 -5.46 30.05
C ASN A 93 5.50 -6.98 30.20
N SER A 94 4.40 -7.52 29.66
CA SER A 94 4.10 -8.96 29.69
C SER A 94 4.83 -9.74 28.59
N LYS A 95 5.32 -9.06 27.54
CA LYS A 95 6.06 -9.68 26.41
C LYS A 95 7.45 -10.18 26.79
N HIS A 96 7.93 -9.77 27.95
CA HIS A 96 9.18 -10.21 28.51
C HIS A 96 8.93 -11.37 29.47
N TRP A 97 9.62 -12.47 29.22
CA TRP A 97 9.65 -13.59 30.14
C TRP A 97 10.61 -13.28 31.28
N LYS A 98 10.07 -13.26 32.51
CA LYS A 98 10.85 -13.20 33.75
C LYS A 98 11.12 -14.61 34.21
N TRP A 99 12.36 -15.04 34.01
CA TRP A 99 12.85 -16.31 34.50
C TRP A 99 13.16 -16.20 36.01
N LEU A 100 12.61 -17.09 36.83
CA LEU A 100 12.77 -17.07 38.30
C LEU A 100 14.24 -17.04 38.75
N HIS A 101 15.18 -17.57 37.97
CA HIS A 101 16.60 -17.62 38.32
C HIS A 101 17.50 -16.70 37.49
N GLN A 102 16.99 -15.99 36.49
CA GLN A 102 17.77 -14.99 35.75
C GLN A 102 17.38 -13.57 36.17
N ARG A 103 18.39 -12.73 36.44
CA ARG A 103 18.20 -11.28 36.61
C ARG A 103 17.80 -10.57 35.31
N HIS A 104 17.80 -11.26 34.18
CA HIS A 104 17.55 -10.70 32.86
C HIS A 104 16.24 -11.21 32.28
N GLU A 105 15.41 -10.27 31.83
CA GLU A 105 14.21 -10.53 31.06
C GLU A 105 14.58 -11.02 29.65
N VAL A 106 13.90 -12.07 29.17
CA VAL A 106 14.09 -12.62 27.83
C VAL A 106 12.83 -12.37 27.01
N PRO A 107 12.91 -11.77 25.81
CA PRO A 107 11.74 -11.64 24.95
C PRO A 107 11.12 -13.01 24.64
N SER A 108 9.81 -13.19 24.85
CA SER A 108 9.12 -14.48 24.71
C SER A 108 9.36 -15.14 23.35
N ILE A 109 9.42 -14.34 22.28
CA ILE A 109 9.73 -14.80 20.92
C ILE A 109 11.13 -15.42 20.80
N LYS A 110 12.14 -14.89 21.50
CA LYS A 110 13.51 -15.44 21.47
C LYS A 110 13.56 -16.80 22.15
N ALA A 111 12.80 -16.96 23.23
CA ALA A 111 12.66 -18.23 23.94
C ALA A 111 11.97 -19.27 23.03
N LEU A 112 10.86 -18.91 22.40
CA LEU A 112 10.15 -19.73 21.41
C LEU A 112 11.09 -20.20 20.28
N ASN A 113 11.83 -19.26 19.72
CA ASN A 113 12.71 -19.49 18.59
C ASN A 113 13.85 -20.45 18.91
N THR A 114 14.44 -20.30 20.09
CA THR A 114 15.51 -21.20 20.56
C THR A 114 15.00 -22.62 20.65
N PHE A 115 13.79 -22.77 21.18
CA PHE A 115 13.12 -24.05 21.35
C PHE A 115 12.74 -24.71 20.01
N ILE A 116 11.97 -24.02 19.16
CA ILE A 116 11.55 -24.55 17.84
C ILE A 116 12.78 -24.85 16.98
N GLY A 117 13.76 -23.94 16.93
CA GLY A 117 14.98 -24.13 16.16
C GLY A 117 15.84 -25.31 16.65
N HIS A 118 15.82 -25.61 17.95
CA HIS A 118 16.48 -26.82 18.46
C HIS A 118 15.72 -28.09 18.06
N THR A 119 14.39 -28.11 18.23
CA THR A 119 13.59 -29.27 17.83
C THR A 119 13.75 -29.57 16.34
N LEU A 120 13.60 -28.57 15.48
CA LEU A 120 13.74 -28.78 14.03
C LEU A 120 15.12 -29.33 13.66
N ARG A 121 16.20 -28.88 14.33
CA ARG A 121 17.55 -29.44 14.12
C ARG A 121 17.62 -30.91 14.55
N ASN A 122 17.03 -31.29 15.67
CA ASN A 122 17.02 -32.68 16.12
C ASN A 122 16.20 -33.56 15.17
N LEU A 123 15.05 -33.08 14.72
CA LEU A 123 14.21 -33.80 13.76
C LEU A 123 14.92 -34.01 12.42
N LYS A 124 15.58 -32.97 11.91
CA LYS A 124 16.40 -33.07 10.70
C LYS A 124 17.58 -34.03 10.84
N LYS A 125 18.22 -34.08 12.03
CA LYS A 125 19.28 -35.06 12.31
C LYS A 125 18.73 -36.49 12.30
N SER A 126 17.56 -36.71 12.88
CA SER A 126 16.91 -38.02 12.91
C SER A 126 16.43 -38.48 11.52
N SER A 127 16.08 -37.55 10.62
CA SER A 127 15.65 -37.87 9.25
C SER A 127 16.78 -37.98 8.23
N ALA A 128 17.99 -37.50 8.55
CA ALA A 128 19.15 -37.50 7.65
C ALA A 128 19.70 -38.91 7.33
N SER A 129 19.19 -39.97 7.96
CA SER A 129 19.58 -41.36 7.69
C SER A 129 18.96 -41.95 6.43
N SER A 130 18.04 -41.25 5.75
CA SER A 130 17.45 -41.69 4.49
C SER A 130 18.03 -40.92 3.30
N ASP A 131 18.33 -41.59 2.19
CA ASP A 131 18.82 -40.99 0.93
C ASP A 131 17.82 -40.03 0.24
N THR A 132 16.65 -39.78 0.82
CA THR A 132 15.64 -38.88 0.24
C THR A 132 15.85 -37.43 0.69
N THR A 133 15.84 -36.50 -0.26
CA THR A 133 15.85 -35.06 0.04
C THR A 133 14.67 -34.74 0.97
N PRO A 134 14.92 -34.27 2.21
CA PRO A 134 13.83 -33.91 3.11
C PRO A 134 13.08 -32.71 2.55
N GLY A 135 11.75 -32.80 2.56
CA GLY A 135 10.88 -31.68 2.25
C GLY A 135 10.98 -30.57 3.30
N PRO A 136 10.31 -29.43 3.06
CA PRO A 136 10.32 -28.31 4.00
C PRO A 136 9.74 -28.74 5.36
N ALA A 137 10.35 -28.30 6.46
CA ALA A 137 9.74 -28.47 7.77
C ALA A 137 8.55 -27.51 7.89
N VAL A 138 7.42 -27.96 8.42
CA VAL A 138 6.22 -27.13 8.59
C VAL A 138 5.91 -26.99 10.07
N VAL A 139 5.76 -25.75 10.53
CA VAL A 139 5.37 -25.42 11.90
C VAL A 139 3.97 -24.84 11.92
N VAL A 140 3.05 -25.46 12.66
CA VAL A 140 1.69 -24.93 12.85
C VAL A 140 1.73 -23.80 13.87
N VAL A 141 1.18 -22.64 13.51
CA VAL A 141 1.20 -21.42 14.33
C VAL A 141 -0.21 -20.87 14.54
N PRO A 142 -0.49 -20.19 15.68
CA PRO A 142 -1.77 -19.51 15.88
C PRO A 142 -2.04 -18.46 14.79
N ASN A 143 -3.31 -18.17 14.48
CA ASN A 143 -3.65 -17.19 13.45
C ASN A 143 -3.40 -15.73 13.89
N HIS A 144 -3.33 -15.47 15.20
CA HIS A 144 -3.17 -14.14 15.79
C HIS A 144 -1.71 -13.62 15.84
N ILE A 145 -0.73 -14.40 15.39
CA ILE A 145 0.67 -13.96 15.47
C ILE A 145 0.98 -12.86 14.45
N THR A 146 1.66 -11.80 14.89
CA THR A 146 1.96 -10.66 14.02
C THR A 146 2.99 -11.02 12.95
N ILE A 147 3.08 -10.19 11.91
CA ILE A 147 4.08 -10.35 10.85
C ILE A 147 5.50 -10.22 11.40
N GLU A 148 5.75 -9.32 12.36
CA GLU A 148 7.07 -9.23 13.00
C GLU A 148 7.39 -10.49 13.79
N GLN A 149 6.44 -11.04 14.54
CA GLN A 149 6.63 -12.27 15.29
C GLN A 149 6.94 -13.44 14.34
N ARG A 150 6.22 -13.56 13.22
CA ARG A 150 6.51 -14.53 12.15
C ARG A 150 7.90 -14.35 11.56
N SER A 151 8.24 -13.12 11.21
CA SER A 151 9.55 -12.78 10.64
C SER A 151 10.68 -13.10 11.61
N GLN A 152 10.51 -12.79 12.89
CA GLN A 152 11.47 -13.11 13.94
C GLN A 152 11.59 -14.63 14.15
N LEU A 153 10.47 -15.36 14.12
CA LEU A 153 10.44 -16.80 14.18
C LEU A 153 11.25 -17.41 13.03
N LEU A 154 10.87 -17.14 11.78
CA LEU A 154 11.54 -17.66 10.59
C LEU A 154 13.03 -17.33 10.55
N ARG A 155 13.42 -16.08 10.86
CA ARG A 155 14.84 -15.67 10.94
C ARG A 155 15.62 -16.48 11.96
N SER A 156 15.02 -16.74 13.12
CA SER A 156 15.72 -17.41 14.21
C SER A 156 15.85 -18.92 14.01
N LEU A 157 14.99 -19.54 13.19
CA LEU A 157 15.16 -20.93 12.77
C LEU A 157 16.39 -21.13 11.90
N ARG A 158 16.93 -20.05 11.30
CA ARG A 158 18.09 -20.05 10.39
C ARG A 158 17.97 -21.06 9.24
N ASP A 159 16.73 -21.43 8.91
CA ASP A 159 16.41 -22.44 7.92
C ASP A 159 15.37 -21.88 6.96
N ARG A 160 15.84 -21.55 5.75
CA ARG A 160 14.98 -21.02 4.68
C ARG A 160 13.97 -22.04 4.15
N THR A 161 14.14 -23.32 4.50
CA THR A 161 13.22 -24.38 4.10
C THR A 161 12.05 -24.55 5.07
N THR A 162 12.10 -23.95 6.26
CA THR A 162 10.97 -24.04 7.18
C THR A 162 9.82 -23.15 6.70
N LYS A 163 8.61 -23.69 6.72
CA LYS A 163 7.35 -23.02 6.39
C LYS A 163 6.46 -22.96 7.63
N LEU A 164 5.59 -21.96 7.67
CA LEU A 164 4.56 -21.86 8.70
C LEU A 164 3.22 -22.28 8.10
N LEU A 165 2.37 -22.89 8.91
CA LEU A 165 0.99 -23.22 8.55
C LEU A 165 0.05 -22.67 9.62
N TRP A 166 -0.98 -21.95 9.19
CA TRP A 166 -1.97 -21.41 10.12
C TRP A 166 -2.77 -22.52 10.78
N ARG A 167 -2.92 -22.47 12.09
CA ARG A 167 -3.71 -23.43 12.86
C ARG A 167 -5.11 -23.69 12.32
N PRO A 168 -5.94 -22.67 12.02
CA PRO A 168 -7.28 -22.94 11.48
C PRO A 168 -7.22 -23.62 10.11
N ILE A 169 -6.22 -23.33 9.28
CA ILE A 169 -6.00 -24.04 8.02
C ILE A 169 -5.56 -25.48 8.25
N ALA A 170 -4.66 -25.72 9.20
CA ALA A 170 -4.26 -27.07 9.56
C ALA A 170 -5.45 -27.91 10.09
N ALA A 171 -6.35 -27.28 10.86
CA ALA A 171 -7.58 -27.91 11.34
C ALA A 171 -8.55 -28.20 10.18
N ALA A 172 -8.79 -27.22 9.31
CA ALA A 172 -9.58 -27.36 8.09
C ALA A 172 -9.09 -28.49 7.17
N MET A 173 -7.77 -28.56 6.96
CA MET A 173 -7.12 -29.62 6.18
C MET A 173 -7.23 -31.00 6.84
N ALA A 174 -7.32 -31.07 8.16
CA ALA A 174 -7.54 -32.34 8.86
C ALA A 174 -8.96 -32.83 8.60
N TRP A 175 -9.94 -31.94 8.83
CA TRP A 175 -11.35 -32.21 8.60
C TRP A 175 -11.66 -32.57 7.14
N SER A 176 -11.06 -31.86 6.18
CA SER A 176 -11.30 -32.10 4.74
C SER A 176 -10.96 -33.53 4.32
N ARG A 177 -9.96 -34.15 4.95
CA ARG A 177 -9.54 -35.53 4.63
C ARG A 177 -10.54 -36.58 5.10
N GLU A 178 -11.28 -36.28 6.15
CA GLU A 178 -12.28 -37.18 6.73
C GLU A 178 -13.67 -36.94 6.11
N ASN A 179 -13.83 -35.82 5.39
CA ASN A 179 -15.10 -35.35 4.84
C ASN A 179 -14.99 -35.07 3.33
N GLN A 180 -14.19 -35.87 2.60
CA GLN A 180 -13.97 -35.67 1.16
C GLN A 180 -15.29 -35.78 0.37
N ASP A 181 -16.20 -36.66 0.77
CA ASP A 181 -17.51 -36.82 0.12
C ASP A 181 -18.35 -35.52 0.11
N LEU A 182 -18.22 -34.68 1.15
CA LEU A 182 -18.88 -33.36 1.21
C LEU A 182 -18.19 -32.33 0.32
N LEU A 183 -16.89 -32.47 0.11
CA LEU A 183 -16.10 -31.56 -0.74
C LEU A 183 -16.21 -31.90 -2.22
N ASP A 184 -16.55 -33.14 -2.54
CA ASP A 184 -16.78 -33.62 -3.89
C ASP A 184 -18.23 -33.39 -4.37
N ASP A 185 -19.11 -32.83 -3.51
CA ASP A 185 -20.49 -32.50 -3.84
C ASP A 185 -20.55 -31.30 -4.81
N PRO A 186 -20.92 -31.50 -6.09
CA PRO A 186 -20.96 -30.44 -7.08
C PRO A 186 -22.03 -29.38 -6.79
N ASP A 187 -23.02 -29.68 -5.96
CA ASP A 187 -24.08 -28.75 -5.58
C ASP A 187 -23.62 -27.75 -4.49
N GLN A 188 -22.40 -27.91 -3.95
CA GLN A 188 -21.81 -27.06 -2.92
C GLN A 188 -20.55 -26.34 -3.43
N PRO A 189 -20.69 -25.32 -4.32
CA PRO A 189 -19.54 -24.60 -4.87
C PRO A 189 -18.77 -23.77 -3.82
N GLN A 190 -19.36 -23.57 -2.64
CA GLN A 190 -18.72 -22.88 -1.55
C GLN A 190 -19.16 -23.47 -0.21
N LEU A 191 -18.17 -23.84 0.60
CA LEU A 191 -18.36 -24.38 1.94
C LEU A 191 -17.68 -23.45 2.95
N TYR A 192 -18.27 -23.29 4.13
CA TYR A 192 -17.69 -22.51 5.21
C TYR A 192 -17.64 -23.35 6.47
N ILE A 193 -16.48 -23.36 7.12
CA ILE A 193 -16.30 -23.99 8.43
C ILE A 193 -15.84 -22.96 9.45
N TYR A 194 -16.25 -23.14 10.71
CA TYR A 194 -15.66 -22.43 11.83
C TYR A 194 -14.64 -23.32 12.53
N CYS A 195 -13.42 -22.85 12.66
CA CYS A 195 -12.37 -23.48 13.46
C CYS A 195 -12.35 -22.82 14.84
N LEU A 196 -12.97 -23.47 15.82
CA LEU A 196 -12.90 -23.09 17.23
C LEU A 196 -11.65 -23.72 17.86
N HIS A 197 -10.80 -22.90 18.46
CA HIS A 197 -9.65 -23.37 19.22
C HIS A 197 -9.78 -22.93 20.67
N LEU A 198 -9.92 -23.90 21.56
CA LEU A 198 -10.07 -23.74 23.01
C LEU A 198 -8.81 -24.27 23.70
N GLY A 199 -7.70 -23.54 23.55
CA GLY A 199 -6.41 -23.95 24.09
C GLY A 199 -6.09 -23.32 25.43
N LEU A 200 -5.06 -23.85 26.10
CA LEU A 200 -4.49 -23.20 27.28
C LEU A 200 -3.88 -21.83 26.96
N GLU A 201 -3.50 -21.55 25.71
CA GLU A 201 -2.90 -20.27 25.32
C GLU A 201 -3.92 -19.15 25.12
N GLY A 202 -5.21 -19.46 25.06
CA GLY A 202 -6.23 -18.53 24.60
C GLY A 202 -7.30 -19.21 23.75
N PHE A 203 -8.44 -18.53 23.63
CA PHE A 203 -9.50 -18.96 22.72
C PHE A 203 -9.40 -18.20 21.39
N THR A 204 -9.58 -18.92 20.28
CA THR A 204 -9.79 -18.32 18.95
C THR A 204 -10.95 -18.99 18.25
N ILE A 205 -11.60 -18.24 17.38
CA ILE A 205 -12.55 -18.74 16.41
C ILE A 205 -12.14 -18.17 15.07
N ASP A 206 -12.06 -19.00 14.05
CA ASP A 206 -11.61 -18.59 12.73
C ASP A 206 -12.60 -19.14 11.70
N GLN A 207 -13.08 -18.29 10.79
CA GLN A 207 -13.89 -18.75 9.67
C GLN A 207 -12.93 -19.15 8.53
N VAL A 208 -13.11 -20.36 8.00
CA VAL A 208 -12.31 -20.87 6.88
C VAL A 208 -13.25 -21.24 5.75
N PRO A 209 -13.40 -20.37 4.72
CA PRO A 209 -14.07 -20.77 3.50
C PRO A 209 -13.29 -21.86 2.78
N PHE A 210 -13.98 -22.70 2.03
CA PHE A 210 -13.43 -23.51 0.97
C PHE A 210 -13.86 -22.89 -0.35
N ARG A 211 -12.91 -22.77 -1.27
CA ARG A 211 -13.16 -22.27 -2.62
C ARG A 211 -12.60 -23.26 -3.63
N GLU A 212 -13.28 -23.32 -4.77
CA GLU A 212 -12.81 -24.08 -5.92
C GLU A 212 -11.47 -23.53 -6.38
N TYR A 213 -10.51 -24.42 -6.58
CA TYR A 213 -9.19 -24.08 -7.07
C TYR A 213 -8.86 -24.96 -8.28
N ASP A 214 -8.75 -24.31 -9.44
CA ASP A 214 -8.32 -24.92 -10.68
C ASP A 214 -6.80 -25.10 -10.68
N GLY A 215 -6.36 -26.23 -10.12
CA GLY A 215 -4.96 -26.65 -10.18
C GLY A 215 -4.57 -27.17 -11.56
N SER A 216 -3.27 -27.42 -11.76
CA SER A 216 -2.76 -27.93 -13.05
C SER A 216 -3.25 -29.34 -13.43
N SER A 217 -3.81 -30.09 -12.48
CA SER A 217 -4.22 -31.49 -12.69
C SER A 217 -5.67 -31.78 -12.33
N GLU A 218 -6.22 -31.12 -11.31
CA GLU A 218 -7.55 -31.39 -10.77
C GLU A 218 -8.10 -30.09 -10.17
N THR A 219 -9.41 -29.90 -10.30
CA THR A 219 -10.17 -28.87 -9.60
C THR A 219 -10.61 -29.43 -8.25
N ALA A 220 -10.35 -28.70 -7.16
CA ALA A 220 -10.70 -29.15 -5.81
C ALA A 220 -11.12 -27.98 -4.93
N LEU A 221 -12.05 -28.24 -4.00
CA LEU A 221 -12.33 -27.32 -2.90
C LEU A 221 -11.18 -27.35 -1.89
N ILE A 222 -10.48 -26.23 -1.75
CA ILE A 222 -9.37 -26.09 -0.79
C ILE A 222 -9.66 -24.98 0.22
N PRO A 223 -9.16 -25.11 1.47
CA PRO A 223 -9.37 -24.10 2.49
C PRO A 223 -8.71 -22.77 2.10
N VAL A 224 -9.37 -21.68 2.44
CA VAL A 224 -8.92 -20.31 2.20
C VAL A 224 -8.71 -19.64 3.54
N ARG A 225 -7.55 -19.03 3.71
CA ARG A 225 -7.22 -18.25 4.88
C ARG A 225 -7.54 -16.79 4.61
N GLU A 226 -8.66 -16.34 5.13
CA GLU A 226 -9.01 -14.92 5.15
C GLU A 226 -8.29 -14.22 6.30
N ARG A 227 -7.92 -12.95 6.09
CA ARG A 227 -7.20 -12.14 7.08
C ARG A 227 -8.11 -11.43 8.07
N ASN A 228 -9.43 -11.48 7.86
CA ASN A 228 -10.44 -10.98 8.79
C ASN A 228 -10.47 -11.82 10.07
N LEU A 229 -9.46 -11.61 10.93
CA LEU A 229 -9.30 -12.27 12.22
C LEU A 229 -10.45 -11.88 13.14
N LEU A 230 -11.20 -12.88 13.60
CA LEU A 230 -12.08 -12.69 14.75
C LEU A 230 -11.19 -12.45 15.99
N PRO A 231 -11.69 -11.74 17.01
CA PRO A 231 -10.88 -11.40 18.18
C PRO A 231 -10.31 -12.66 18.83
N HIS A 232 -9.05 -12.61 19.21
CA HIS A 232 -8.42 -13.60 20.09
C HIS A 232 -8.69 -13.21 21.54
N CYS A 233 -9.00 -14.18 22.40
CA CYS A 233 -9.14 -13.96 23.84
C CYS A 233 -8.00 -14.67 24.59
N PRO A 234 -6.82 -14.04 24.72
CA PRO A 234 -5.70 -14.59 25.48
C PRO A 234 -5.95 -14.61 27.00
N GLU A 235 -6.91 -13.82 27.50
CA GLU A 235 -7.28 -13.74 28.91
C GLU A 235 -7.99 -15.01 29.41
N ILE A 236 -8.39 -15.89 28.49
CA ILE A 236 -9.15 -17.10 28.76
C ILE A 236 -8.27 -18.29 28.39
N GLY A 237 -8.10 -19.25 29.31
CA GLY A 237 -7.21 -20.38 29.09
C GLY A 237 -6.33 -20.64 30.31
N LEU A 238 -5.03 -20.38 30.23
CA LEU A 238 -4.12 -20.58 31.34
C LEU A 238 -4.47 -19.70 32.55
N ALA A 239 -4.91 -18.46 32.30
CA ALA A 239 -5.42 -17.58 33.37
C ALA A 239 -6.62 -18.22 34.08
N SER A 240 -7.56 -18.79 33.32
CA SER A 240 -8.70 -19.55 33.86
C SER A 240 -8.26 -20.74 34.70
N CYS A 241 -7.27 -21.52 34.23
CA CYS A 241 -6.70 -22.61 35.03
C CYS A 241 -6.05 -22.11 36.32
N ARG A 242 -5.33 -20.98 36.28
CA ARG A 242 -4.70 -20.39 37.47
C ARG A 242 -5.76 -19.99 38.48
N ASP A 243 -6.83 -19.35 38.03
CA ASP A 243 -7.90 -18.88 38.91
C ASP A 243 -8.66 -20.07 39.52
N SER A 244 -8.97 -21.11 38.74
CA SER A 244 -9.56 -22.36 39.27
C SER A 244 -8.63 -23.06 40.28
N LEU A 245 -7.32 -23.10 40.05
CA LEU A 245 -6.38 -23.69 41.00
C LEU A 245 -6.27 -22.88 42.29
N LYS A 246 -6.38 -21.55 42.22
CA LYS A 246 -6.45 -20.69 43.40
C LYS A 246 -7.71 -20.95 44.23
N GLU A 247 -8.86 -21.18 43.58
CA GLU A 247 -10.09 -21.58 44.27
C GLU A 247 -9.97 -22.94 44.97
N LEU A 248 -9.12 -23.83 44.44
CA LEU A 248 -8.76 -25.10 45.08
C LEU A 248 -7.69 -24.95 46.19
N GLY A 249 -7.33 -23.73 46.57
CA GLY A 249 -6.39 -23.43 47.65
C GLY A 249 -4.91 -23.42 47.23
N ILE A 250 -4.60 -23.43 45.93
CA ILE A 250 -3.23 -23.31 45.42
C ILE A 250 -2.91 -21.84 45.17
N GLU A 251 -2.43 -21.15 46.21
CA GLU A 251 -2.28 -19.69 46.20
C GLU A 251 -1.01 -19.20 45.48
N SER A 252 0.08 -19.97 45.53
CA SER A 252 1.37 -19.54 44.96
C SER A 252 1.43 -19.84 43.45
N ASP A 253 1.85 -18.85 42.65
CA ASP A 253 1.99 -19.05 41.19
C ASP A 253 2.96 -20.20 40.89
N GLU A 254 4.01 -20.40 41.70
CA GLU A 254 4.93 -21.53 41.59
C GLU A 254 4.22 -22.89 41.76
N GLU A 255 3.34 -23.04 42.75
CA GLU A 255 2.57 -24.27 42.93
C GLU A 255 1.51 -24.46 41.85
N VAL A 256 0.92 -23.40 41.31
CA VAL A 256 0.06 -23.48 40.13
C VAL A 256 0.84 -24.07 38.95
N TRP A 257 2.04 -23.53 38.67
CA TRP A 257 2.91 -24.05 37.61
C TRP A 257 3.35 -25.48 37.90
N LYS A 258 3.74 -25.79 39.13
CA LYS A 258 4.09 -27.14 39.55
C LYS A 258 2.89 -28.06 39.39
N THR A 259 1.67 -27.64 39.67
CA THR A 259 0.48 -28.49 39.54
C THR A 259 0.14 -28.74 38.07
N LEU A 260 0.11 -27.68 37.25
CA LEU A 260 -0.14 -27.76 35.81
C LEU A 260 0.92 -28.59 35.07
N TYR A 261 2.19 -28.47 35.47
CA TYR A 261 3.32 -29.01 34.72
C TYR A 261 4.15 -30.06 35.46
N SER A 262 3.84 -30.49 36.68
CA SER A 262 4.52 -31.64 37.29
C SER A 262 3.81 -32.96 36.99
N SER A 263 2.50 -32.93 36.72
CA SER A 263 1.74 -34.12 36.34
C SER A 263 2.43 -34.81 35.15
N ALA A 264 2.50 -36.15 35.15
CA ALA A 264 3.21 -36.91 34.12
C ALA A 264 2.60 -36.70 32.71
N ALA A 265 1.48 -35.99 32.62
CA ALA A 265 0.75 -35.68 31.43
C ALA A 265 -0.28 -34.56 31.72
N PRO A 266 -0.23 -33.40 31.04
CA PRO A 266 -1.22 -32.33 31.22
C PRO A 266 -2.67 -32.77 30.94
N HIS A 267 -2.89 -33.78 30.08
CA HIS A 267 -4.21 -34.41 29.92
C HIS A 267 -4.71 -35.07 31.21
N ARG A 268 -3.82 -35.52 32.09
CA ARG A 268 -4.21 -36.10 33.38
C ARG A 268 -4.74 -35.06 34.36
N LEU A 269 -4.41 -33.76 34.23
CA LEU A 269 -5.11 -32.73 35.02
C LEU A 269 -6.59 -32.71 34.66
N PHE A 270 -6.86 -32.77 33.36
CA PHE A 270 -8.20 -32.94 32.80
C PHE A 270 -8.74 -34.37 32.96
N GLU A 271 -8.11 -35.24 33.75
CA GLU A 271 -8.67 -36.51 34.21
C GLU A 271 -8.95 -36.48 35.72
N ILE A 272 -8.46 -35.47 36.45
CA ILE A 272 -8.77 -35.27 37.87
C ILE A 272 -10.17 -34.68 37.97
N ASP A 273 -11.13 -35.49 38.42
CA ASP A 273 -12.54 -35.08 38.53
C ASP A 273 -12.73 -33.80 39.35
N ALA A 274 -11.96 -33.61 40.42
CA ALA A 274 -11.99 -32.38 41.23
C ALA A 274 -11.61 -31.13 40.43
N PHE A 275 -10.59 -31.23 39.55
CA PHE A 275 -10.19 -30.13 38.68
C PHE A 275 -11.21 -29.91 37.56
N LYS A 276 -11.74 -30.98 36.95
CA LYS A 276 -12.83 -30.88 35.96
C LYS A 276 -14.06 -30.19 36.53
N ASN A 277 -14.48 -30.55 37.74
CA ASN A 277 -15.65 -29.99 38.40
C ASN A 277 -15.43 -28.51 38.72
N SER A 278 -14.29 -28.15 39.32
CA SER A 278 -13.93 -26.75 39.59
C SER A 278 -13.86 -25.92 38.31
N LEU A 279 -13.26 -26.46 37.25
CA LEU A 279 -13.18 -25.80 35.96
C LEU A 279 -14.57 -25.66 35.30
N SER A 280 -15.43 -26.67 35.42
CA SER A 280 -16.82 -26.60 34.96
C SER A 280 -17.62 -25.53 35.70
N GLU A 281 -17.52 -25.48 37.03
CA GLU A 281 -18.15 -24.44 37.86
C GLU A 281 -17.61 -23.05 37.53
N TYR A 282 -16.32 -22.93 37.24
CA TYR A 282 -15.72 -21.69 36.75
C TYR A 282 -16.37 -21.27 35.42
N TRP A 283 -16.45 -22.16 34.42
CA TRP A 283 -17.08 -21.84 33.13
C TRP A 283 -18.55 -21.48 33.27
N VAL A 284 -19.33 -22.24 34.04
CA VAL A 284 -20.74 -21.94 34.29
C VAL A 284 -20.88 -20.53 34.88
N ARG A 285 -20.02 -20.14 35.82
CA ARG A 285 -19.99 -18.77 36.35
C ARG A 285 -19.64 -17.75 35.28
N GLN A 286 -18.60 -18.00 34.47
CA GLN A 286 -18.22 -17.12 33.37
C GLN A 286 -19.39 -16.88 32.39
N PHE A 287 -20.10 -17.93 31.97
CA PHE A 287 -21.24 -17.81 31.05
C PHE A 287 -22.49 -17.18 31.67
N SER A 288 -22.61 -17.20 33.00
CA SER A 288 -23.76 -16.67 33.74
C SER A 288 -23.66 -15.17 33.99
N ASP A 289 -22.44 -14.63 34.03
CA ASP A 289 -22.18 -13.20 34.25
C ASP A 289 -21.84 -12.48 32.92
N PRO A 290 -22.72 -11.60 32.41
CA PRO A 290 -22.49 -10.85 31.17
C PRO A 290 -21.28 -9.92 31.21
N SER A 291 -20.78 -9.58 32.39
CA SER A 291 -19.63 -8.68 32.57
C SER A 291 -18.28 -9.37 32.41
N THR A 292 -18.28 -10.70 32.30
CA THR A 292 -17.05 -11.49 32.16
C THR A 292 -16.41 -11.29 30.79
N THR A 293 -15.07 -11.43 30.75
CA THR A 293 -14.30 -11.34 29.52
C THR A 293 -14.77 -12.35 28.47
N LEU A 294 -15.19 -13.55 28.88
CA LEU A 294 -15.71 -14.58 27.97
C LEU A 294 -16.99 -14.13 27.27
N VAL A 295 -17.98 -13.63 28.02
CA VAL A 295 -19.26 -13.22 27.42
C VAL A 295 -19.06 -11.97 26.56
N GLN A 296 -18.25 -11.02 26.99
CA GLN A 296 -17.90 -9.84 26.18
C GLN A 296 -17.22 -10.23 24.87
N TRP A 297 -16.28 -11.19 24.92
CA TRP A 297 -15.62 -11.73 23.74
C TRP A 297 -16.61 -12.43 22.81
N LEU A 298 -17.49 -13.29 23.34
CA LEU A 298 -18.52 -13.98 22.55
C LEU A 298 -19.48 -13.00 21.87
N GLU A 299 -19.91 -11.95 22.57
CA GLU A 299 -20.75 -10.89 21.99
C GLU A 299 -20.03 -10.14 20.87
N GLN A 300 -18.73 -9.87 21.03
CA GLN A 300 -17.92 -9.27 19.98
C GLN A 300 -17.79 -10.19 18.75
N VAL A 301 -17.49 -11.48 18.97
CA VAL A 301 -17.42 -12.51 17.91
C VAL A 301 -18.77 -12.59 17.19
N LYS A 302 -19.87 -12.68 17.92
CA LYS A 302 -21.22 -12.77 17.39
C LYS A 302 -21.55 -11.60 16.47
N ARG A 303 -21.28 -10.36 16.90
CA ARG A 303 -21.47 -9.17 16.07
C ARG A 303 -20.67 -9.21 14.77
N GLN A 304 -19.42 -9.69 14.82
CA GLN A 304 -18.59 -9.83 13.62
C GLN A 304 -19.10 -10.92 12.67
N ILE A 305 -19.56 -12.05 13.21
CA ILE A 305 -20.21 -13.12 12.44
C ILE A 305 -21.48 -12.56 11.77
N GLU A 306 -22.36 -11.87 12.50
CA GLU A 306 -23.59 -11.27 11.98
C GLU A 306 -23.30 -10.25 10.87
N GLN A 307 -22.29 -9.39 11.05
CA GLN A 307 -21.85 -8.43 10.03
C GLN A 307 -21.35 -9.12 8.76
N LYS A 308 -20.57 -10.20 8.90
CA LYS A 308 -20.10 -10.99 7.74
C LYS A 308 -21.25 -11.68 7.01
N ILE A 309 -22.18 -12.29 7.76
CA ILE A 309 -23.37 -12.93 7.20
C ILE A 309 -24.20 -11.93 6.40
N HIS A 310 -24.39 -10.72 6.93
CA HIS A 310 -25.14 -9.67 6.24
C HIS A 310 -24.48 -9.21 4.93
N ASN A 311 -23.14 -9.15 4.89
CA ASN A 311 -22.40 -8.62 3.75
C ASN A 311 -22.12 -9.63 2.63
N GLN A 312 -21.96 -10.91 2.96
CA GLN A 312 -21.46 -11.92 2.02
C GLN A 312 -22.51 -12.93 1.54
N ASN A 313 -23.78 -12.79 1.97
CA ASN A 313 -24.84 -13.76 1.71
C ASN A 313 -24.45 -15.23 2.00
N PRO A 314 -23.58 -15.54 3.00
CA PRO A 314 -23.20 -16.92 3.23
C PRO A 314 -24.38 -17.63 3.91
N GLY A 315 -24.70 -18.83 3.43
CA GLY A 315 -25.53 -19.77 4.18
C GLY A 315 -24.94 -20.04 5.57
N LEU A 316 -25.72 -20.70 6.43
CA LEU A 316 -25.25 -21.19 7.72
C LEU A 316 -23.92 -21.98 7.56
N PRO A 317 -23.03 -21.96 8.56
CA PRO A 317 -21.80 -22.75 8.50
C PRO A 317 -22.13 -24.23 8.29
N HIS A 318 -21.32 -24.90 7.46
CA HIS A 318 -21.51 -26.31 7.15
C HIS A 318 -20.89 -27.21 8.23
N ALA A 319 -19.84 -26.75 8.92
CA ALA A 319 -19.23 -27.46 10.04
C ALA A 319 -18.57 -26.51 11.05
N VAL A 320 -18.36 -27.02 12.26
CA VAL A 320 -17.56 -26.38 13.32
C VAL A 320 -16.54 -27.40 13.80
N ILE A 321 -15.27 -27.09 13.58
CA ILE A 321 -14.15 -27.88 14.06
C ILE A 321 -13.70 -27.32 15.40
N CYS A 322 -13.70 -28.13 16.46
CA CYS A 322 -13.12 -27.73 17.73
C CYS A 322 -11.75 -28.38 17.98
N THR A 323 -10.77 -27.59 18.40
CA THR A 323 -9.42 -28.06 18.78
C THR A 323 -9.00 -27.47 20.12
N GLY A 324 -7.98 -28.04 20.77
CA GLY A 324 -7.40 -27.48 22.01
C GLY A 324 -7.73 -28.31 23.25
N GLU A 325 -7.10 -28.00 24.38
CA GLU A 325 -7.22 -28.78 25.62
C GLU A 325 -8.62 -28.69 26.26
N PHE A 326 -9.33 -27.58 26.06
CA PHE A 326 -10.67 -27.37 26.61
C PHE A 326 -11.80 -27.83 25.67
N SER A 327 -11.48 -28.51 24.57
CA SER A 327 -12.51 -29.08 23.67
C SER A 327 -13.18 -30.34 24.23
N MET A 328 -12.92 -30.68 25.49
CA MET A 328 -13.45 -31.85 26.18
C MET A 328 -14.88 -31.63 26.69
N ASP A 329 -15.59 -32.74 26.94
CA ASP A 329 -16.90 -32.71 27.57
C ASP A 329 -16.81 -32.25 29.03
N LEU A 330 -17.70 -31.34 29.43
CA LEU A 330 -17.88 -30.97 30.83
C LEU A 330 -18.79 -32.01 31.53
N PRO A 331 -18.73 -32.12 32.87
CA PRO A 331 -19.68 -32.93 33.63
C PRO A 331 -21.14 -32.55 33.26
N GLY A 332 -21.96 -33.54 32.90
CA GLY A 332 -23.37 -33.33 32.52
C GLY A 332 -23.68 -33.39 31.02
N ASN A 333 -22.80 -33.97 30.18
CA ASN A 333 -22.96 -34.14 28.73
C ASN A 333 -23.06 -32.84 27.92
N THR A 334 -22.73 -31.69 28.50
CA THR A 334 -22.64 -30.43 27.75
C THR A 334 -21.17 -30.12 27.51
N SER A 335 -20.74 -30.06 26.25
CA SER A 335 -19.35 -29.70 25.93
C SER A 335 -19.19 -28.16 25.94
N LEU A 336 -18.03 -27.66 26.35
CA LEU A 336 -17.72 -26.22 26.26
C LEU A 336 -17.90 -25.66 24.83
N PRO A 337 -17.50 -26.37 23.76
CA PRO A 337 -17.80 -25.97 22.39
C PRO A 337 -19.29 -25.77 22.13
N GLN A 338 -20.14 -26.68 22.63
CA GLN A 338 -21.58 -26.56 22.47
C GLN A 338 -22.15 -25.31 23.15
N LEU A 339 -21.71 -25.00 24.37
CA LEU A 339 -22.11 -23.76 25.07
C LEU A 339 -21.70 -22.50 24.29
N ILE A 340 -20.49 -22.51 23.72
CA ILE A 340 -20.01 -21.40 22.89
C ILE A 340 -20.90 -21.24 21.65
N LEU A 341 -21.20 -22.33 20.95
CA LEU A 341 -22.05 -22.30 19.75
C LEU A 341 -23.47 -21.85 20.05
N GLU A 342 -24.06 -22.32 21.15
CA GLU A 342 -25.39 -21.89 21.61
C GLU A 342 -25.41 -20.38 21.89
N LYS A 343 -24.37 -19.83 22.52
CA LYS A 343 -24.24 -18.38 22.78
C LYS A 343 -24.04 -17.56 21.50
N LEU A 344 -23.30 -18.10 20.53
CA LEU A 344 -23.13 -17.49 19.22
C LEU A 344 -24.40 -17.59 18.35
N GLY A 345 -25.42 -18.36 18.76
CA GLY A 345 -26.64 -18.58 17.98
C GLY A 345 -26.41 -19.51 16.78
N ILE A 346 -25.40 -20.37 16.84
CA ILE A 346 -25.01 -21.29 15.78
C ILE A 346 -25.69 -22.64 16.05
N GLU A 347 -26.68 -23.02 15.23
CA GLU A 347 -27.49 -24.24 15.41
C GLU A 347 -26.66 -25.53 15.26
N THR A 348 -26.45 -26.25 16.37
CA THR A 348 -25.63 -27.46 16.41
C THR A 348 -26.22 -28.65 15.64
N GLY A 349 -27.53 -28.68 15.40
CA GLY A 349 -28.21 -29.78 14.70
C GLY A 349 -27.80 -30.00 13.23
N LYS A 350 -27.11 -29.03 12.62
CA LYS A 350 -26.53 -29.10 11.26
C LYS A 350 -25.01 -29.24 11.26
N ILE A 351 -24.39 -29.27 12.44
CA ILE A 351 -22.97 -29.04 12.62
C ILE A 351 -22.33 -30.31 13.14
N ILE A 352 -21.36 -30.82 12.37
CA ILE A 352 -20.55 -31.96 12.78
C ILE A 352 -19.58 -31.48 13.86
N LEU A 353 -20.00 -31.57 15.12
CA LEU A 353 -19.12 -31.47 16.29
C LEU A 353 -18.33 -32.77 16.42
N GLU A 354 -17.13 -32.85 15.86
CA GLU A 354 -16.23 -34.01 16.03
C GLU A 354 -15.58 -34.04 17.44
N SER A 355 -16.37 -33.84 18.50
CA SER A 355 -15.95 -34.05 19.90
C SER A 355 -16.40 -35.42 20.45
N ASN A 356 -17.49 -36.01 19.94
CA ASN A 356 -18.20 -37.05 20.70
C ASN A 356 -17.83 -38.51 20.37
N SER A 357 -16.98 -38.78 19.36
CA SER A 357 -16.46 -40.13 19.05
C SER A 357 -14.94 -40.28 19.27
N GLY A 358 -14.30 -39.20 19.73
CA GLY A 358 -12.85 -39.08 19.77
C GLY A 358 -12.26 -38.79 18.39
N TRP A 359 -11.22 -37.96 18.40
CA TRP A 359 -10.10 -37.99 17.43
C TRP A 359 -10.09 -37.02 16.24
N LEU A 360 -10.29 -35.71 16.48
CA LEU A 360 -9.18 -34.81 16.10
C LEU A 360 -8.04 -35.13 17.04
N ARG A 361 -7.29 -36.18 16.69
CA ARG A 361 -6.14 -36.59 17.47
C ARG A 361 -5.27 -35.35 17.66
N PRO A 362 -4.62 -35.11 18.80
CA PRO A 362 -3.74 -33.95 18.88
C PRO A 362 -2.59 -34.03 17.84
N GLU A 363 -2.40 -35.19 17.18
CA GLU A 363 -1.60 -35.39 15.98
C GLU A 363 -2.20 -34.80 14.69
N SER A 364 -3.51 -34.58 14.58
CA SER A 364 -4.19 -34.15 13.34
C SER A 364 -3.61 -32.86 12.76
N LEU A 365 -3.28 -31.87 13.60
CA LEU A 365 -2.58 -30.66 13.13
C LEU A 365 -1.17 -30.97 12.58
N ALA A 366 -0.45 -31.88 13.24
CA ALA A 366 0.88 -32.31 12.79
C ALA A 366 0.79 -33.13 11.49
N ILE A 367 -0.27 -33.94 11.30
CA ILE A 367 -0.53 -34.68 10.07
C ILE A 367 -0.89 -33.72 8.93
N SER A 368 -1.69 -32.68 9.19
CA SER A 368 -1.97 -31.63 8.20
C SER A 368 -0.72 -30.87 7.81
N ALA A 369 0.14 -30.53 8.78
CA ALA A 369 1.44 -29.91 8.50
C ALA A 369 2.36 -30.82 7.66
N HIS A 370 2.37 -32.12 7.93
CA HIS A 370 3.08 -33.11 7.11
C HIS A 370 2.49 -33.19 5.70
N THR A 371 1.16 -33.22 5.57
CA THR A 371 0.46 -33.23 4.27
C THR A 371 0.80 -31.99 3.46
N TYR A 372 0.79 -30.82 4.10
CA TYR A 372 1.21 -29.57 3.49
C TYR A 372 2.67 -29.59 3.03
N SER A 373 3.59 -30.04 3.87
CA SER A 373 5.00 -30.23 3.52
C SER A 373 5.18 -31.13 2.28
N ARG A 374 4.44 -32.24 2.23
CA ARG A 374 4.44 -33.18 1.11
C ARG A 374 3.90 -32.54 -0.17
N ASN A 375 2.83 -31.76 -0.07
CA ASN A 375 2.23 -31.09 -1.21
C ASN A 375 3.16 -29.99 -1.75
N LEU A 376 3.78 -29.18 -0.89
CA LEU A 376 4.80 -28.21 -1.28
C LEU A 376 5.97 -28.86 -2.03
N ALA A 377 6.46 -30.01 -1.54
CA ALA A 377 7.54 -30.76 -2.21
C ALA A 377 7.14 -31.30 -3.59
N LYS A 378 5.84 -31.42 -3.88
CA LYS A 378 5.26 -31.83 -5.17
C LYS A 378 4.68 -30.65 -5.96
N ASP A 379 4.96 -29.42 -5.54
CA ASP A 379 4.40 -28.18 -6.10
C ASP A 379 2.85 -28.09 -6.11
N ARG A 380 2.17 -28.87 -5.27
CA ARG A 380 0.71 -28.89 -5.13
C ARG A 380 0.23 -27.86 -4.11
N VAL A 381 -0.88 -27.19 -4.42
CA VAL A 381 -1.52 -26.23 -3.52
C VAL A 381 -2.35 -26.99 -2.47
N SER A 382 -2.29 -26.56 -1.21
CA SER A 382 -3.09 -27.16 -0.12
C SER A 382 -4.10 -26.21 0.49
N TYR A 383 -3.91 -24.90 0.28
CA TYR A 383 -4.80 -23.84 0.76
C TYR A 383 -4.50 -22.55 -0.02
N LEU A 384 -5.42 -21.59 -0.01
CA LEU A 384 -5.21 -20.22 -0.49
C LEU A 384 -5.04 -19.27 0.69
N ASP A 385 -4.20 -18.26 0.57
CA ASP A 385 -4.01 -17.21 1.59
C ASP A 385 -4.40 -15.87 0.98
N GLU A 386 -5.16 -15.07 1.73
CA GLU A 386 -5.38 -13.67 1.41
C GLU A 386 -4.12 -12.88 1.82
N LEU A 387 -3.58 -12.10 0.89
CA LEU A 387 -2.41 -11.27 1.18
C LEU A 387 -2.81 -9.91 1.77
N PRO A 388 -2.00 -9.38 2.71
CA PRO A 388 -2.19 -8.01 3.16
C PRO A 388 -2.03 -7.02 2.02
N ASP A 389 -2.80 -5.93 2.06
CA ASP A 389 -2.51 -4.77 1.25
C ASP A 389 -1.20 -4.12 1.73
N LEU A 390 -0.22 -4.19 0.85
CA LEU A 390 1.04 -3.49 0.94
C LEU A 390 1.00 -2.32 -0.01
N GLN A 391 1.31 -1.12 0.49
CA GLN A 391 1.28 0.09 -0.30
C GLN A 391 2.65 0.76 -0.29
N LEU A 392 3.09 1.21 -1.46
CA LEU A 392 4.27 2.06 -1.59
C LEU A 392 3.84 3.49 -1.86
N LEU A 393 4.48 4.44 -1.19
CA LEU A 393 4.34 5.83 -1.53
C LEU A 393 5.17 6.13 -2.78
N ILE A 394 4.48 6.40 -3.88
CA ILE A 394 5.12 6.77 -5.15
C ILE A 394 4.80 8.22 -5.48
N THR A 395 5.71 8.86 -6.21
CA THR A 395 5.48 10.20 -6.75
C THR A 395 5.05 10.08 -8.20
N LYS A 396 3.74 10.05 -8.46
CA LYS A 396 3.23 10.01 -9.83
C LYS A 396 2.85 11.40 -10.27
N ARG A 397 3.52 11.90 -11.32
CA ARG A 397 3.32 13.27 -11.82
C ARG A 397 3.41 14.28 -10.67
N GLY A 398 4.40 14.09 -9.79
CA GLY A 398 4.71 15.02 -8.69
C GLY A 398 3.64 15.12 -7.60
N VAL A 399 2.66 14.21 -7.63
CA VAL A 399 1.73 14.02 -6.53
C VAL A 399 2.12 12.72 -5.85
N ALA A 400 2.31 12.79 -4.53
CA ALA A 400 2.52 11.59 -3.74
C ALA A 400 1.20 10.82 -3.62
N GLU A 401 1.20 9.58 -4.08
CA GLU A 401 0.06 8.67 -3.99
C GLU A 401 0.49 7.33 -3.40
N TRP A 402 -0.38 6.75 -2.58
CA TRP A 402 -0.21 5.38 -2.10
C TRP A 402 -0.66 4.42 -3.18
N ARG A 403 0.26 3.59 -3.65
CA ARG A 403 -0.03 2.55 -4.63
C ARG A 403 -0.06 1.20 -3.95
N SER A 404 -1.24 0.59 -3.91
CA SER A 404 -1.40 -0.82 -3.55
C SER A 404 -0.54 -1.69 -4.46
N LEU A 405 0.09 -2.70 -3.88
CA LEU A 405 0.92 -3.69 -4.55
C LEU A 405 0.16 -4.99 -4.81
N ARG A 406 -1.08 -5.11 -4.33
CA ARG A 406 -1.89 -6.33 -4.47
C ARG A 406 -2.57 -6.36 -5.84
N GLU A 407 -2.27 -7.36 -6.66
CA GLU A 407 -2.98 -7.63 -7.93
C GLU A 407 -4.12 -8.64 -7.70
N GLU A 408 -3.80 -9.74 -7.03
CA GLU A 408 -4.72 -10.83 -6.71
C GLU A 408 -5.07 -10.81 -5.22
N GLU A 409 -6.32 -11.08 -4.90
CA GLU A 409 -6.81 -11.15 -3.52
C GLU A 409 -6.32 -12.42 -2.82
N LEU A 410 -6.30 -13.55 -3.53
CA LEU A 410 -5.96 -14.88 -3.01
C LEU A 410 -4.77 -15.49 -3.74
N VAL A 411 -3.83 -16.06 -3.01
CA VAL A 411 -2.65 -16.71 -3.57
C VAL A 411 -2.41 -18.11 -2.99
N PRO A 412 -1.74 -19.03 -3.71
CA PRO A 412 -1.38 -20.33 -3.17
C PRO A 412 -0.50 -20.27 -1.91
N GLY A 413 -0.94 -20.92 -0.84
CA GLY A 413 -0.22 -20.96 0.43
C GLY A 413 1.19 -21.56 0.34
N GLY A 414 2.20 -20.87 0.86
CA GLY A 414 3.61 -21.29 0.91
C GLY A 414 4.42 -21.09 -0.37
N LYS A 415 3.80 -20.51 -1.40
CA LYS A 415 4.51 -20.04 -2.59
C LYS A 415 4.64 -18.51 -2.51
N PRO A 416 5.82 -17.94 -2.83
CA PRO A 416 5.97 -16.49 -2.89
C PRO A 416 5.08 -15.94 -4.00
N ALA A 417 4.16 -15.05 -3.65
CA ALA A 417 3.38 -14.30 -4.62
C ALA A 417 4.24 -13.13 -5.11
N THR A 418 4.37 -13.00 -6.43
CA THR A 418 4.95 -11.79 -7.02
C THR A 418 3.86 -10.74 -7.06
N LEU A 419 4.12 -9.59 -6.43
CA LEU A 419 3.22 -8.45 -6.41
C LEU A 419 3.51 -7.52 -7.61
N ILE A 420 2.81 -6.38 -7.69
CA ILE A 420 3.00 -5.38 -8.75
C ILE A 420 4.46 -4.95 -8.83
N LYS A 421 4.99 -4.91 -10.06
CA LYS A 421 6.26 -4.25 -10.36
C LYS A 421 6.07 -2.75 -10.37
N VAL A 422 6.76 -2.05 -9.47
CA VAL A 422 6.65 -0.59 -9.38
C VAL A 422 7.84 0.04 -10.07
N LYS A 423 7.54 0.63 -11.23
CA LYS A 423 8.42 1.54 -11.96
C LYS A 423 8.34 2.91 -11.29
N ASP A 424 9.19 3.84 -11.69
CA ASP A 424 9.24 5.23 -11.17
C ASP A 424 10.22 5.45 -10.00
N PHE A 425 11.11 4.51 -9.74
CA PHE A 425 12.25 4.72 -8.85
C PHE A 425 13.51 5.03 -9.66
N SER A 426 14.29 5.98 -9.18
CA SER A 426 15.60 6.28 -9.76
C SER A 426 16.61 6.53 -8.65
N LEU A 427 17.81 5.99 -8.82
CA LEU A 427 18.97 6.37 -8.02
C LEU A 427 19.69 7.48 -8.78
N THR A 428 19.80 8.67 -8.19
CA THR A 428 20.47 9.78 -8.86
C THR A 428 21.99 9.63 -8.80
N LEU A 429 22.68 10.31 -9.73
CA LEU A 429 24.14 10.41 -9.76
C LEU A 429 24.73 10.68 -8.37
N GLY A 430 25.63 9.81 -7.91
CA GLY A 430 26.30 9.96 -6.62
C GLY A 430 25.55 9.40 -5.41
N GLU A 431 24.24 9.10 -5.52
CA GLU A 431 23.47 8.53 -4.42
C GLU A 431 23.85 7.07 -4.15
N ARG A 432 23.82 6.70 -2.86
CA ARG A 432 24.07 5.33 -2.38
C ARG A 432 22.88 4.74 -1.65
N HIS A 433 21.79 5.48 -1.52
CA HIS A 433 20.65 5.09 -0.71
C HIS A 433 19.37 5.41 -1.47
N LEU A 434 18.47 4.44 -1.61
CA LEU A 434 17.10 4.68 -2.06
C LEU A 434 16.18 4.56 -0.85
N ASN A 435 15.55 5.67 -0.47
CA ASN A 435 14.57 5.71 0.60
C ASN A 435 13.15 5.66 0.01
N PHE A 436 12.25 4.93 0.66
CA PHE A 436 10.83 4.93 0.32
C PHE A 436 9.98 4.56 1.52
N PHE A 437 8.69 4.89 1.43
CA PHE A 437 7.73 4.62 2.49
C PHE A 437 6.87 3.41 2.11
N VAL A 438 6.72 2.50 3.07
CA VAL A 438 5.89 1.31 2.95
C VAL A 438 4.81 1.35 4.02
N HIS A 439 3.56 1.27 3.59
CA HIS A 439 2.42 1.06 4.46
C HIS A 439 1.96 -0.39 4.31
N HIS A 440 1.56 -0.99 5.43
CA HIS A 440 1.06 -2.35 5.48
C HIS A 440 -0.23 -2.32 6.29
N GLU A 441 -1.31 -2.91 5.77
CA GLU A 441 -2.67 -2.81 6.36
C GLU A 441 -2.78 -3.14 7.85
N ASP A 442 -1.97 -4.07 8.38
CA ASP A 442 -1.96 -4.44 9.80
C ASP A 442 -1.38 -3.35 10.74
N TYR A 443 -0.78 -2.30 10.20
CA TYR A 443 -0.18 -1.22 10.99
C TYR A 443 -0.89 0.10 10.70
N GLU A 444 -1.12 0.84 11.78
CA GLU A 444 -1.65 2.21 11.72
C GLU A 444 -0.61 3.20 11.16
N THR A 445 0.68 2.88 11.35
CA THR A 445 1.80 3.74 10.99
C THR A 445 2.57 3.22 9.79
N VAL A 446 3.24 4.15 9.12
CA VAL A 446 4.09 3.91 7.95
C VAL A 446 5.51 3.55 8.39
N ARG A 447 6.18 2.70 7.62
CA ARG A 447 7.62 2.45 7.78
C ARG A 447 8.42 3.11 6.66
N LYS A 448 9.53 3.73 7.00
CA LYS A 448 10.54 4.21 6.05
C LYS A 448 11.58 3.13 5.85
N ALA A 449 11.64 2.59 4.64
CA ALA A 449 12.61 1.59 4.22
C ALA A 449 13.75 2.22 3.42
N GLU A 450 14.94 1.64 3.56
CA GLU A 450 16.15 2.07 2.86
C GLU A 450 16.79 0.89 2.12
N LEU A 451 17.18 1.11 0.86
CA LEU A 451 18.06 0.23 0.11
C LEU A 451 19.44 0.90 -0.04
N SER A 452 20.45 0.31 0.58
CA SER A 452 21.83 0.81 0.50
C SER A 452 22.64 0.09 -0.61
N PHE A 453 23.28 0.88 -1.47
CA PHE A 453 24.15 0.46 -2.57
C PHE A 453 25.62 0.61 -2.16
N THR A 454 26.46 -0.35 -2.58
CA THR A 454 27.87 -0.43 -2.19
C THR A 454 28.74 0.61 -2.88
N GLN A 455 28.35 1.05 -4.07
CA GLN A 455 29.05 2.07 -4.85
C GLN A 455 28.08 3.18 -5.23
N ALA A 456 28.61 4.39 -5.35
CA ALA A 456 27.90 5.48 -6.01
C ALA A 456 28.03 5.30 -7.52
N TYR A 457 26.97 5.62 -8.27
CA TYR A 457 26.97 5.51 -9.72
C TYR A 457 27.29 6.85 -10.36
N ASP A 458 27.89 6.80 -11.55
CA ASP A 458 28.30 7.93 -12.39
C ASP A 458 27.22 8.39 -13.38
N GLN A 459 26.03 7.79 -13.28
CA GLN A 459 24.84 8.15 -14.04
C GLN A 459 23.57 7.82 -13.23
N ASP A 460 22.47 8.47 -13.58
CA ASP A 460 21.16 8.15 -13.02
C ASP A 460 20.73 6.73 -13.45
N ILE A 461 20.34 5.90 -12.48
CA ILE A 461 19.89 4.54 -12.73
C ILE A 461 18.39 4.46 -12.49
N GLN A 462 17.65 4.09 -13.53
CA GLN A 462 16.22 3.80 -13.42
C GLN A 462 16.04 2.39 -12.84
N LEU A 463 15.23 2.30 -11.78
CA LEU A 463 15.00 1.10 -10.99
C LEU A 463 13.53 0.65 -11.11
N GLU A 464 13.33 -0.65 -11.12
CA GLU A 464 12.04 -1.33 -10.94
C GLU A 464 12.09 -2.05 -9.59
N LEU A 465 11.11 -1.78 -8.72
CA LEU A 465 10.96 -2.52 -7.47
C LEU A 465 10.11 -3.76 -7.73
N HIS A 466 10.69 -4.93 -7.49
CA HIS A 466 10.02 -6.21 -7.45
C HIS A 466 9.64 -6.50 -6.02
N VAL A 467 8.34 -6.47 -5.73
CA VAL A 467 7.85 -6.85 -4.41
C VAL A 467 7.31 -8.27 -4.50
N SER A 468 7.68 -9.09 -3.52
CA SER A 468 7.10 -10.41 -3.34
C SER A 468 6.73 -10.61 -1.89
N LEU A 469 5.67 -11.37 -1.65
CA LEU A 469 5.23 -11.69 -0.31
C LEU A 469 4.91 -13.18 -0.26
N GLU A 470 5.48 -13.86 0.73
CA GLU A 470 5.18 -15.26 0.95
C GLU A 470 4.09 -15.39 2.01
N PRO A 471 2.99 -16.12 1.75
CA PRO A 471 1.99 -16.49 2.75
C PRO A 471 2.66 -17.07 4.00
N ALA A 472 2.27 -16.56 5.16
CA ALA A 472 2.91 -16.87 6.45
C ALA A 472 4.43 -16.55 6.55
N GLY A 473 5.06 -15.97 5.52
CA GLY A 473 6.52 -15.78 5.38
C GLY A 473 7.12 -14.54 6.07
N GLY A 474 6.33 -13.79 6.83
CA GLY A 474 6.79 -12.57 7.49
C GLY A 474 6.72 -11.34 6.57
N ASN A 475 7.73 -10.48 6.64
CA ASN A 475 7.79 -9.23 5.86
C ASN A 475 7.93 -9.50 4.35
N ALA A 476 7.43 -8.58 3.52
CA ALA A 476 7.60 -8.66 2.07
C ALA A 476 9.07 -8.55 1.65
N VAL A 477 9.46 -9.24 0.59
CA VAL A 477 10.78 -9.07 -0.03
C VAL A 477 10.65 -8.00 -1.10
N ILE A 478 11.21 -6.82 -0.85
CA ILE A 478 11.28 -5.72 -1.83
C ILE A 478 12.69 -5.71 -2.42
N GLU A 479 12.78 -5.98 -3.73
CA GLU A 479 14.02 -6.09 -4.48
C GLU A 479 14.10 -5.00 -5.56
N ALA A 480 15.11 -4.13 -5.51
CA ALA A 480 15.36 -3.18 -6.60
C ALA A 480 16.18 -3.82 -7.72
N ARG A 481 15.70 -3.71 -8.97
CA ARG A 481 16.38 -4.16 -10.19
C ARG A 481 16.54 -3.00 -11.19
N PRO A 482 17.69 -2.85 -11.87
CA PRO A 482 17.85 -1.85 -12.91
C PRO A 482 16.99 -2.17 -14.14
N LEU A 483 16.30 -1.17 -14.70
CA LEU A 483 15.44 -1.34 -15.89
C LEU A 483 16.24 -1.69 -17.16
N LYS A 484 17.46 -1.15 -17.28
CA LYS A 484 18.41 -1.53 -18.33
C LYS A 484 19.54 -2.31 -17.68
N GLN A 485 19.56 -3.62 -17.91
CA GLN A 485 20.71 -4.44 -17.54
C GLN A 485 21.90 -4.03 -18.41
N THR A 486 22.78 -3.19 -17.87
CA THR A 486 24.12 -3.03 -18.42
C THR A 486 24.98 -4.15 -17.83
N SER A 487 25.95 -4.66 -18.60
CA SER A 487 26.88 -5.71 -18.17
C SER A 487 27.67 -5.38 -16.90
N GLU A 488 27.68 -4.10 -16.50
CA GLU A 488 28.38 -3.58 -15.33
C GLU A 488 27.48 -3.45 -14.09
N VAL A 489 26.15 -3.58 -14.23
CA VAL A 489 25.20 -3.31 -13.16
C VAL A 489 24.36 -4.55 -12.86
N HIS A 490 24.99 -5.51 -12.18
CA HIS A 490 24.32 -6.66 -11.56
C HIS A 490 24.18 -6.41 -10.06
N PHE A 491 23.14 -5.72 -9.63
CA PHE A 491 22.79 -5.70 -8.22
C PHE A 491 21.30 -5.94 -8.02
N ASN A 492 21.01 -6.87 -7.11
CA ASN A 492 19.69 -7.07 -6.54
C ASN A 492 19.84 -6.71 -5.07
N LYS A 493 19.15 -5.64 -4.64
CA LYS A 493 19.17 -5.20 -3.24
C LYS A 493 17.82 -5.46 -2.62
N VAL A 494 17.82 -6.17 -1.50
CA VAL A 494 16.62 -6.49 -0.72
C VAL A 494 16.56 -5.57 0.49
N VAL A 495 15.35 -5.08 0.82
CA VAL A 495 15.12 -4.26 2.01
C VAL A 495 15.46 -5.03 3.28
N ASP A 496 16.24 -4.39 4.15
CA ASP A 496 16.45 -4.84 5.52
C ASP A 496 15.36 -4.25 6.43
N TRP A 497 14.30 -5.02 6.68
CA TRP A 497 13.19 -4.59 7.51
C TRP A 497 13.54 -4.34 8.97
N ASP A 498 14.66 -4.88 9.46
CA ASP A 498 15.13 -4.56 10.80
C ASP A 498 15.67 -3.14 10.91
N ARG A 499 16.05 -2.54 9.78
CA ARG A 499 16.47 -1.14 9.67
C ARG A 499 15.35 -0.22 9.22
N ALA A 500 14.20 -0.75 8.84
CA ALA A 500 13.05 0.06 8.46
C ALA A 500 12.50 0.76 9.71
N GLU A 501 12.54 2.10 9.69
CA GLU A 501 12.13 2.96 10.78
C GLU A 501 10.60 3.13 10.76
N ASP A 502 9.93 2.90 11.89
CA ASP A 502 8.52 3.27 12.06
C ASP A 502 8.45 4.79 12.15
N THR A 503 7.69 5.43 11.26
CA THR A 503 7.63 6.89 11.21
C THR A 503 6.70 7.49 12.27
N GLU A 504 5.96 6.65 13.01
CA GLU A 504 4.93 7.06 13.97
C GLU A 504 3.80 7.92 13.35
N LYS A 505 3.66 7.85 12.02
CA LYS A 505 2.74 8.67 11.23
C LYS A 505 1.86 7.81 10.36
N THR A 506 0.63 8.25 10.19
CA THR A 506 -0.36 7.63 9.31
C THR A 506 0.00 7.82 7.83
N PRO A 507 -0.57 7.00 6.92
CA PRO A 507 -0.41 7.18 5.48
C PRO A 507 -0.76 8.60 5.00
N GLU A 508 -1.81 9.21 5.55
CA GLU A 508 -2.28 10.55 5.17
C GLU A 508 -1.32 11.66 5.60
N GLU A 509 -0.72 11.54 6.79
CA GLU A 509 0.28 12.48 7.30
C GLU A 509 1.54 12.44 6.46
N ILE A 510 2.08 11.24 6.21
CA ILE A 510 3.26 11.06 5.36
C ILE A 510 3.01 11.61 3.96
N ARG A 511 1.82 11.38 3.39
CA ARG A 511 1.45 11.92 2.07
C ARG A 511 1.43 13.45 2.05
N LYS A 512 0.93 14.11 3.11
CA LYS A 512 0.89 15.58 3.23
C LYS A 512 2.27 16.20 3.40
N GLU A 513 3.20 15.47 4.02
CA GLU A 513 4.60 15.88 4.18
C GLU A 513 5.43 15.70 2.92
N GLN A 514 4.96 14.89 1.96
CA GLN A 514 5.71 14.72 0.72
C GLN A 514 5.77 16.03 -0.06
N PRO A 515 6.91 16.30 -0.68
CA PRO A 515 7.07 17.50 -1.47
C PRO A 515 6.13 17.46 -2.68
N LEU A 516 5.17 18.38 -2.71
CA LEU A 516 4.31 18.56 -3.86
C LEU A 516 5.13 19.08 -5.05
N ALA A 517 4.79 18.61 -6.25
CA ALA A 517 5.28 19.21 -7.47
C ALA A 517 5.03 20.71 -7.45
N PHE A 518 6.10 21.47 -7.67
CA PHE A 518 6.03 22.91 -7.76
C PHE A 518 6.20 23.37 -9.22
N PRO A 519 5.40 24.36 -9.68
CA PRO A 519 4.20 24.88 -9.02
C PRO A 519 3.09 23.82 -8.93
N PRO A 520 2.27 23.85 -7.87
CA PRO A 520 1.19 22.88 -7.67
C PRO A 520 0.20 23.00 -8.81
N HIS A 521 -0.14 21.85 -9.41
CA HIS A 521 -1.17 21.76 -10.45
C HIS A 521 -2.42 22.52 -10.00
N ALA A 522 -2.92 23.40 -10.86
CA ALA A 522 -4.02 24.28 -10.51
C ALA A 522 -5.13 24.10 -11.53
N PRO A 523 -5.77 22.91 -11.59
CA PRO A 523 -6.81 22.64 -12.57
C PRO A 523 -7.91 23.70 -12.42
N ARG A 524 -8.53 24.07 -13.54
CA ARG A 524 -9.82 24.75 -13.52
C ARG A 524 -10.80 23.84 -12.77
N THR A 525 -11.35 24.37 -11.69
CA THR A 525 -12.44 23.71 -10.98
C THR A 525 -13.72 23.88 -11.78
N THR A 526 -14.54 22.86 -11.74
CA THR A 526 -15.89 22.94 -12.25
C THR A 526 -16.82 23.42 -11.16
N SER A 527 -17.80 24.23 -11.51
CA SER A 527 -18.81 24.70 -10.57
C SER A 527 -20.04 25.07 -11.37
N LEU A 528 -21.08 24.24 -11.26
CA LEU A 528 -22.36 24.54 -11.87
C LEU A 528 -22.96 25.78 -11.22
N GLU A 529 -22.84 25.96 -9.90
CA GLU A 529 -23.34 27.13 -9.17
C GLU A 529 -22.73 28.45 -9.69
N ASP A 530 -21.43 28.47 -9.98
CA ASP A 530 -20.77 29.66 -10.53
C ASP A 530 -21.23 29.95 -11.98
N TRP A 531 -21.64 28.93 -12.71
CA TRP A 531 -22.20 29.05 -14.06
C TRP A 531 -23.73 29.20 -14.09
N CYS A 532 -24.43 28.87 -13.00
CA CYS A 532 -25.88 28.83 -12.81
C CYS A 532 -26.28 29.15 -11.34
N PRO A 533 -26.09 30.39 -10.87
CA PRO A 533 -26.33 30.75 -9.47
C PRO A 533 -27.82 30.84 -9.08
N GLU A 534 -28.73 30.76 -10.06
CA GLU A 534 -30.18 30.81 -9.89
C GLU A 534 -30.79 29.66 -10.71
N GLU A 535 -31.44 28.68 -10.05
CA GLU A 535 -32.13 27.52 -10.65
C GLU A 535 -31.52 27.00 -11.99
N PRO A 536 -30.62 25.98 -11.96
CA PRO A 536 -29.88 25.47 -13.14
C PRO A 536 -30.75 25.19 -14.37
N THR A 537 -32.01 24.82 -14.16
CA THR A 537 -33.01 24.57 -15.20
C THR A 537 -33.44 25.83 -15.96
N ARG A 538 -33.55 27.00 -15.35
CA ARG A 538 -34.01 28.23 -16.05
C ARG A 538 -32.97 28.80 -17.00
N TYR A 539 -31.68 28.73 -16.67
CA TYR A 539 -30.61 29.33 -17.47
C TYR A 539 -30.05 28.43 -18.58
N PHE A 540 -30.30 27.12 -18.59
CA PHE A 540 -29.94 26.26 -19.73
C PHE A 540 -31.14 25.95 -20.64
N ILE A 541 -32.34 25.77 -20.09
CA ILE A 541 -33.53 25.43 -20.87
C ILE A 541 -34.06 26.67 -21.64
N SER A 542 -34.03 27.87 -21.03
CA SER A 542 -34.47 29.10 -21.73
C SER A 542 -33.56 29.50 -22.91
N PRO A 543 -32.23 29.37 -22.82
CA PRO A 543 -31.35 29.61 -23.97
C PRO A 543 -31.38 28.52 -25.03
N MET A 544 -31.65 27.25 -24.70
CA MET A 544 -31.77 26.19 -25.72
C MET A 544 -32.88 26.49 -26.72
N ASP A 545 -34.10 26.75 -26.23
CA ASP A 545 -35.24 27.12 -27.08
C ASP A 545 -35.00 28.45 -27.81
N ARG A 546 -34.24 29.38 -27.19
CA ARG A 546 -33.86 30.63 -27.86
C ARG A 546 -32.81 30.39 -28.94
N LEU A 547 -31.75 29.64 -28.68
CA LEU A 547 -30.67 29.32 -29.63
C LEU A 547 -31.20 28.54 -30.83
N GLU A 548 -32.07 27.56 -30.61
CA GLU A 548 -32.76 26.85 -31.69
C GLU A 548 -33.67 27.78 -32.49
N ARG A 549 -34.41 28.69 -31.83
CA ARG A 549 -35.18 29.74 -32.52
C ARG A 549 -34.29 30.70 -33.31
N LEU A 550 -33.10 31.05 -32.80
CA LEU A 550 -32.13 31.93 -33.47
C LEU A 550 -31.54 31.26 -34.71
N LEU A 551 -31.35 29.94 -34.70
CA LEU A 551 -30.92 29.15 -35.87
C LEU A 551 -31.98 29.07 -36.98
N ASN A 552 -33.26 29.10 -36.60
CA ASN A 552 -34.38 28.80 -37.50
C ASN A 552 -35.14 30.05 -38.02
N ARG A 553 -34.80 31.28 -37.59
CA ARG A 553 -35.47 32.52 -38.03
C ARG A 553 -34.56 33.45 -38.85
N PRO A 554 -34.98 33.90 -40.06
CA PRO A 554 -34.32 35.01 -40.75
C PRO A 554 -34.63 36.34 -40.02
N GLY A 555 -33.61 37.10 -39.62
CA GLY A 555 -33.74 38.37 -38.87
C GLY A 555 -33.38 38.29 -37.38
N THR A 556 -32.45 37.39 -37.03
CA THR A 556 -31.99 37.02 -35.70
C THR A 556 -31.60 38.22 -34.81
N ASP A 557 -32.14 38.26 -33.58
CA ASP A 557 -31.73 39.21 -32.53
C ASP A 557 -30.38 38.80 -31.94
N TYR A 558 -29.31 39.31 -32.54
CA TYR A 558 -27.94 39.04 -32.10
C TYR A 558 -27.65 39.60 -30.70
N GLN A 559 -28.40 40.59 -30.21
CA GLN A 559 -28.16 41.19 -28.90
C GLN A 559 -28.39 40.18 -27.76
N ALA A 560 -29.46 39.38 -27.85
CA ALA A 560 -29.72 38.33 -26.87
C ALA A 560 -28.60 37.26 -26.83
N LEU A 561 -27.96 36.98 -27.98
CA LEU A 561 -26.81 36.08 -28.05
C LEU A 561 -25.55 36.74 -27.46
N HIS A 562 -25.36 38.04 -27.69
CA HIS A 562 -24.30 38.82 -27.06
C HIS A 562 -24.41 38.79 -25.53
N ASP A 563 -25.60 38.99 -24.98
CA ASP A 563 -25.84 38.98 -23.54
C ASP A 563 -25.55 37.60 -22.92
N LEU A 564 -25.95 36.51 -23.60
CA LEU A 564 -25.63 35.14 -23.19
C LEU A 564 -24.11 34.89 -23.14
N VAL A 565 -23.40 35.30 -24.19
CA VAL A 565 -21.96 35.12 -24.29
C VAL A 565 -21.22 36.00 -23.28
N ASP A 566 -21.68 37.23 -23.04
CA ASP A 566 -21.05 38.15 -22.10
C ASP A 566 -21.25 37.70 -20.66
N ALA A 567 -22.40 37.09 -20.33
CA ALA A 567 -22.61 36.43 -19.04
C ALA A 567 -21.64 35.27 -18.81
N ALA A 568 -21.41 34.43 -19.83
CA ALA A 568 -20.40 33.38 -19.78
C ALA A 568 -18.97 33.94 -19.66
N PHE A 569 -18.69 35.07 -20.33
CA PHE A 569 -17.39 35.74 -20.33
C PHE A 569 -17.00 36.29 -18.94
N LEU A 570 -17.95 36.90 -18.23
CA LEU A 570 -17.72 37.46 -16.88
C LEU A 570 -17.36 36.38 -15.85
N ARG A 571 -17.77 35.13 -16.08
CA ARG A 571 -17.59 33.98 -15.17
C ARG A 571 -16.34 33.14 -15.49
N GLY A 572 -15.90 33.10 -16.75
CA GLY A 572 -14.99 32.09 -17.33
C GLY A 572 -13.49 32.08 -16.96
N ASN A 573 -12.99 32.86 -16.00
CA ASN A 573 -11.56 32.81 -15.65
C ASN A 573 -11.19 31.87 -14.50
N LYS A 574 -12.15 31.47 -13.66
CA LYS A 574 -11.88 30.58 -12.51
C LYS A 574 -12.60 29.25 -12.62
N THR A 575 -13.85 29.26 -13.09
CA THR A 575 -14.69 28.07 -13.19
C THR A 575 -15.10 27.79 -14.62
N ALA A 576 -15.48 26.55 -14.87
CA ALA A 576 -15.85 26.03 -16.18
C ALA A 576 -17.00 25.02 -16.01
N PRO A 577 -17.83 24.81 -17.05
CA PRO A 577 -18.76 23.69 -17.05
C PRO A 577 -18.05 22.33 -17.20
N PHE A 578 -16.82 22.32 -17.72
CA PHE A 578 -15.95 21.14 -17.79
C PHE A 578 -14.56 21.46 -17.26
N ASP A 579 -13.94 20.50 -16.59
CA ASP A 579 -12.64 20.68 -15.96
C ASP A 579 -11.52 20.87 -17.02
N SER A 580 -10.28 20.86 -16.56
CA SER A 580 -9.12 21.09 -17.43
C SER A 580 -8.89 19.95 -18.44
N ASP A 581 -9.39 18.77 -18.11
CA ASP A 581 -9.31 17.55 -18.89
C ASP A 581 -10.58 17.36 -19.74
N GLY A 582 -11.57 18.25 -19.60
CA GLY A 582 -12.83 18.21 -20.34
C GLY A 582 -13.87 17.29 -19.75
N ASN A 583 -13.67 16.82 -18.52
CA ASN A 583 -14.66 16.03 -17.81
C ASN A 583 -15.71 16.94 -17.17
N PRO A 584 -16.98 16.52 -17.17
CA PRO A 584 -18.01 17.24 -16.43
C PRO A 584 -17.77 17.12 -14.92
N PRO A 585 -18.26 18.09 -14.12
CA PRO A 585 -18.34 17.95 -12.66
C PRO A 585 -18.98 16.60 -12.27
N SER A 586 -18.46 15.95 -11.22
CA SER A 586 -18.99 14.67 -10.71
C SER A 586 -20.42 14.79 -10.18
N ASP A 587 -20.85 16.01 -9.86
CA ASP A 587 -22.19 16.37 -9.39
C ASP A 587 -23.20 16.61 -10.53
N LEU A 588 -22.80 16.58 -11.81
CA LEU A 588 -23.76 16.68 -12.93
C LEU A 588 -24.48 15.37 -13.20
N THR A 589 -25.78 15.48 -13.47
CA THR A 589 -26.54 14.35 -14.01
C THR A 589 -26.21 14.13 -15.49
N PRO A 590 -26.41 12.91 -16.02
CA PRO A 590 -26.29 12.65 -17.45
C PRO A 590 -27.13 13.60 -18.33
N ASP A 591 -28.31 14.03 -17.86
CA ASP A 591 -29.19 14.98 -18.57
C ASP A 591 -28.60 16.40 -18.62
N ASP A 592 -27.95 16.86 -17.55
CA ASP A 592 -27.24 18.15 -17.55
C ASP A 592 -26.08 18.14 -18.56
N ILE A 593 -25.31 17.05 -18.60
CA ILE A 593 -24.22 16.85 -19.54
C ILE A 593 -24.74 16.88 -20.99
N GLU A 594 -25.86 16.22 -21.26
CA GLU A 594 -26.50 16.22 -22.58
C GLU A 594 -26.96 17.63 -22.99
N LYS A 595 -27.61 18.37 -22.09
CA LYS A 595 -28.06 19.76 -22.33
C LYS A 595 -26.90 20.70 -22.63
N ILE A 596 -25.83 20.66 -21.84
CA ILE A 596 -24.64 21.48 -22.06
C ILE A 596 -24.02 21.13 -23.42
N SER A 597 -23.93 19.84 -23.75
CA SER A 597 -23.40 19.37 -25.05
C SER A 597 -24.25 19.90 -26.21
N LYS A 598 -25.58 19.84 -26.11
CA LYS A 598 -26.49 20.41 -27.11
C LYS A 598 -26.26 21.91 -27.32
N VAL A 599 -26.13 22.70 -26.25
CA VAL A 599 -25.80 24.13 -26.35
C VAL A 599 -24.50 24.35 -27.11
N GLN A 600 -23.45 23.58 -26.78
CA GLN A 600 -22.15 23.69 -27.45
C GLN A 600 -22.24 23.39 -28.95
N HIS A 601 -22.95 22.33 -29.34
CA HIS A 601 -23.17 22.01 -30.76
C HIS A 601 -23.95 23.13 -31.48
N LEU A 602 -25.01 23.68 -30.88
CA LEU A 602 -25.78 24.78 -31.47
C LEU A 602 -24.92 26.03 -31.65
N LEU A 603 -24.13 26.40 -30.64
CA LEU A 603 -23.18 27.50 -30.72
C LEU A 603 -22.16 27.28 -31.83
N PHE A 604 -21.64 26.07 -32.01
CA PHE A 604 -20.69 25.78 -33.07
C PHE A 604 -21.32 25.82 -34.47
N ARG A 605 -22.55 25.35 -34.61
CA ARG A 605 -23.33 25.50 -35.86
C ARG A 605 -23.55 26.97 -36.19
N LEU A 606 -23.91 27.79 -35.21
CA LEU A 606 -24.03 29.26 -35.38
C LEU A 606 -22.69 29.88 -35.78
N TYR A 607 -21.59 29.48 -35.16
CA TYR A 607 -20.25 29.95 -35.51
C TYR A 607 -19.89 29.64 -36.98
N LYS A 608 -20.24 28.45 -37.48
CA LYS A 608 -19.99 28.03 -38.86
C LYS A 608 -20.96 28.68 -39.87
N ASN A 609 -22.09 29.22 -39.45
CA ASN A 609 -23.07 29.85 -40.34
C ASN A 609 -22.50 31.13 -40.99
N ALA A 610 -22.49 31.20 -42.32
CA ALA A 610 -21.95 32.33 -43.07
C ALA A 610 -22.66 33.67 -42.79
N GLN A 611 -23.94 33.65 -42.43
CA GLN A 611 -24.77 34.84 -42.21
C GLN A 611 -24.52 35.53 -40.86
N VAL A 612 -23.85 34.86 -39.92
CA VAL A 612 -23.58 35.43 -38.59
C VAL A 612 -22.47 36.48 -38.69
N PRO A 613 -22.67 37.70 -38.14
CA PRO A 613 -21.66 38.76 -38.15
C PRO A 613 -20.34 38.32 -37.51
N PHE A 614 -19.22 38.88 -38.00
CA PHE A 614 -17.89 38.51 -37.54
C PHE A 614 -17.70 38.68 -36.02
N ASP A 615 -18.12 39.83 -35.46
CA ASP A 615 -17.98 40.11 -34.02
C ASP A 615 -18.77 39.11 -33.16
N THR A 616 -19.95 38.70 -33.64
CA THR A 616 -20.76 37.66 -33.00
C THR A 616 -20.07 36.30 -33.09
N LYS A 617 -19.49 35.93 -34.25
CA LYS A 617 -18.70 34.70 -34.40
C LYS A 617 -17.52 34.66 -33.44
N GLU A 618 -16.81 35.77 -33.28
CA GLU A 618 -15.67 35.84 -32.37
C GLU A 618 -16.10 35.58 -30.92
N ARG A 619 -17.23 36.15 -30.51
CA ARG A 619 -17.81 35.94 -29.18
C ARG A 619 -18.29 34.51 -28.97
N ILE A 620 -19.05 33.94 -29.92
CA ILE A 620 -19.49 32.54 -29.86
C ILE A 620 -18.27 31.63 -29.70
N PHE A 621 -17.21 31.85 -30.47
CA PHE A 621 -15.99 31.06 -30.40
C PHE A 621 -15.28 31.19 -29.05
N ARG A 622 -15.21 32.39 -28.47
CA ARG A 622 -14.71 32.58 -27.10
C ARG A 622 -15.58 31.85 -26.08
N CYS A 623 -16.90 31.85 -26.24
CA CYS A 623 -17.80 31.12 -25.36
C CYS A 623 -17.49 29.62 -25.38
N LEU A 624 -17.40 29.02 -26.58
CA LEU A 624 -17.00 27.62 -26.77
C LEU A 624 -15.64 27.31 -26.10
N ALA A 625 -14.68 28.22 -26.23
CA ALA A 625 -13.39 28.12 -25.56
C ALA A 625 -13.49 28.15 -24.02
N TYR A 626 -14.28 29.05 -23.44
CA TYR A 626 -14.44 29.15 -21.98
C TYR A 626 -15.22 27.98 -21.39
N MET A 627 -16.14 27.41 -22.18
CA MET A 627 -16.81 26.16 -21.85
C MET A 627 -15.88 24.94 -21.92
N SER A 628 -14.61 25.09 -22.31
CA SER A 628 -13.66 23.99 -22.43
C SER A 628 -14.22 22.85 -23.29
N TRP A 629 -14.86 23.15 -24.42
CA TRP A 629 -15.52 22.11 -25.20
C TRP A 629 -14.53 21.06 -25.73
N ASN A 630 -14.92 19.78 -25.73
CA ASN A 630 -14.06 18.64 -26.11
C ASN A 630 -14.61 17.80 -27.27
N GLU A 631 -15.48 18.36 -28.11
CA GLU A 631 -15.98 17.64 -29.27
C GLU A 631 -14.94 17.61 -30.40
N HIS A 632 -14.83 16.46 -31.08
CA HIS A 632 -13.94 16.26 -32.23
C HIS A 632 -14.08 17.35 -33.30
N ALA A 633 -15.30 17.70 -33.74
CA ALA A 633 -15.48 18.69 -34.80
C ALA A 633 -14.94 20.08 -34.45
N PHE A 634 -14.96 20.46 -33.17
CA PHE A 634 -14.35 21.70 -32.70
C PHE A 634 -12.83 21.60 -32.64
N LEU A 635 -12.30 20.47 -32.16
CA LEU A 635 -10.87 20.22 -32.10
C LEU A 635 -10.25 20.19 -33.50
N ASP A 636 -10.91 19.57 -34.47
CA ASP A 636 -10.50 19.55 -35.88
C ASP A 636 -10.42 20.98 -36.43
N HIS A 637 -11.41 21.82 -36.11
CA HIS A 637 -11.39 23.25 -36.49
C HIS A 637 -10.25 24.02 -35.80
N LEU A 638 -9.92 23.68 -34.55
CA LEU A 638 -8.75 24.25 -33.87
C LEU A 638 -7.44 23.78 -34.53
N GLU A 639 -7.34 22.52 -34.92
CA GLU A 639 -6.19 21.95 -35.62
C GLU A 639 -5.97 22.59 -36.99
N GLU A 640 -7.02 22.77 -37.79
CA GLU A 640 -6.99 23.56 -39.02
C GLU A 640 -6.52 24.99 -38.74
N GLY A 641 -7.01 25.61 -37.65
CA GLY A 641 -6.61 26.93 -37.20
C GLY A 641 -5.12 27.02 -36.82
N LEU A 642 -4.58 25.99 -36.17
CA LEU A 642 -3.17 25.88 -35.81
C LEU A 642 -2.29 25.74 -37.05
N SER A 643 -2.72 24.88 -37.99
CA SER A 643 -2.04 24.65 -39.27
C SER A 643 -1.99 25.92 -40.11
N ALA A 644 -3.09 26.68 -40.15
CA ALA A 644 -3.17 27.98 -40.82
C ALA A 644 -2.57 29.15 -39.99
N PHE A 645 -2.03 28.88 -38.80
CA PHE A 645 -1.44 29.86 -37.89
C PHE A 645 -2.36 31.04 -37.53
N ARG A 646 -3.64 30.76 -37.25
CA ARG A 646 -4.59 31.79 -36.83
C ARG A 646 -4.21 32.32 -35.44
N SER A 647 -3.72 33.56 -35.38
CA SER A 647 -3.14 34.16 -34.17
C SER A 647 -4.05 35.18 -33.48
N SER A 648 -5.36 35.13 -33.67
CA SER A 648 -6.25 36.06 -32.94
C SER A 648 -6.30 35.70 -31.45
N ALA A 649 -6.55 36.70 -30.60
CA ALA A 649 -6.69 36.51 -29.15
C ALA A 649 -7.72 35.42 -28.78
N THR A 650 -8.73 35.30 -29.63
CA THR A 650 -9.83 34.33 -29.53
C THR A 650 -9.36 32.91 -29.81
N TYR A 651 -8.60 32.69 -30.89
CA TYR A 651 -7.97 31.39 -31.16
C TYR A 651 -7.00 31.00 -30.06
N MET A 652 -6.14 31.93 -29.62
CA MET A 652 -5.21 31.66 -28.51
C MET A 652 -5.94 31.28 -27.22
N THR A 653 -7.06 31.93 -26.92
CA THR A 653 -7.90 31.53 -25.78
C THR A 653 -8.45 30.12 -25.94
N ALA A 654 -8.97 29.77 -27.11
CA ALA A 654 -9.43 28.41 -27.40
C ALA A 654 -8.30 27.37 -27.30
N TYR A 655 -7.12 27.66 -27.85
CA TYR A 655 -5.97 26.77 -27.77
C TYR A 655 -5.58 26.50 -26.30
N GLY A 656 -5.53 27.57 -25.49
CA GLY A 656 -5.25 27.46 -24.07
C GLY A 656 -6.23 26.57 -23.30
N GLN A 657 -7.52 26.63 -23.66
CA GLN A 657 -8.62 26.04 -22.89
C GLN A 657 -9.10 24.68 -23.41
N CYS A 658 -8.87 24.34 -24.68
CA CYS A 658 -9.47 23.15 -25.31
C CYS A 658 -8.45 22.12 -25.80
N LEU A 659 -7.19 22.47 -26.04
CA LEU A 659 -6.20 21.49 -26.53
C LEU A 659 -5.76 20.55 -25.40
N ARG A 660 -6.05 19.26 -25.55
CA ARG A 660 -5.79 18.24 -24.53
C ARG A 660 -4.87 17.13 -24.98
N THR A 661 -4.85 16.82 -26.27
CA THR A 661 -4.08 15.67 -26.77
C THR A 661 -2.60 16.01 -26.87
N LYS A 662 -1.75 14.99 -26.75
CA LYS A 662 -0.30 15.10 -26.97
C LYS A 662 0.02 15.79 -28.29
N ASN A 663 -0.61 15.35 -29.39
CA ASN A 663 -0.38 15.89 -30.73
C ASN A 663 -0.70 17.39 -30.80
N HIS A 664 -1.87 17.80 -30.31
CA HIS A 664 -2.29 19.20 -30.34
C HIS A 664 -1.39 20.12 -29.49
N ILE A 665 -1.00 19.66 -28.30
CA ILE A 665 -0.14 20.44 -27.40
C ILE A 665 1.27 20.57 -27.99
N GLN A 666 1.81 19.51 -28.60
CA GLN A 666 3.07 19.55 -29.32
C GLN A 666 3.01 20.54 -30.49
N MET A 667 2.02 20.39 -31.38
CA MET A 667 1.83 21.28 -32.52
C MET A 667 1.67 22.75 -32.09
N PHE A 668 0.87 23.02 -31.05
CA PHE A 668 0.70 24.39 -30.54
C PHE A 668 1.99 24.95 -29.93
N SER A 669 2.78 24.12 -29.26
CA SER A 669 4.07 24.55 -28.70
C SER A 669 5.05 24.97 -29.79
N GLU A 670 5.10 24.26 -30.91
CA GLU A 670 5.91 24.61 -32.09
C GLU A 670 5.43 25.91 -32.74
N VAL A 671 4.11 26.09 -32.83
CA VAL A 671 3.47 27.34 -33.27
C VAL A 671 3.90 28.50 -32.36
N CYS A 672 3.87 28.35 -31.03
CA CYS A 672 4.36 29.41 -30.14
C CYS A 672 5.87 29.64 -30.29
N ILE A 673 6.71 28.61 -30.45
CA ILE A 673 8.15 28.78 -30.73
C ILE A 673 8.35 29.61 -32.01
N ARG A 674 7.66 29.28 -33.11
CA ARG A 674 7.74 30.01 -34.38
C ARG A 674 7.26 31.45 -34.23
N HIS A 675 6.18 31.67 -33.49
CA HIS A 675 5.63 33.01 -33.23
C HIS A 675 6.61 33.88 -32.43
N LEU A 676 7.18 33.33 -31.36
CA LEU A 676 8.16 34.03 -30.52
C LEU A 676 9.42 34.40 -31.32
N ARG A 677 9.86 33.53 -32.25
CA ARG A 677 11.05 33.78 -33.09
C ARG A 677 10.87 34.88 -34.15
N THR A 678 9.68 34.98 -34.77
CA THR A 678 9.50 35.77 -36.00
C THR A 678 9.13 37.24 -35.75
N ARG A 679 8.63 37.61 -34.56
CA ARG A 679 8.16 38.98 -34.29
C ARG A 679 9.15 39.76 -33.43
N ALA A 680 9.97 40.60 -34.10
CA ALA A 680 10.86 41.54 -33.42
C ALA A 680 10.11 42.70 -32.71
N ASN A 681 8.84 42.95 -33.07
CA ASN A 681 8.02 44.01 -32.49
C ASN A 681 6.82 43.41 -31.75
N LEU A 682 6.86 43.51 -30.41
CA LEU A 682 5.83 43.09 -29.45
C LEU A 682 4.49 43.79 -29.74
N SER A 683 3.75 43.29 -30.73
CA SER A 683 2.34 43.61 -30.95
C SER A 683 1.48 42.64 -30.15
N GLY A 684 0.25 43.00 -29.81
CA GLY A 684 -0.57 42.33 -28.78
C GLY A 684 -0.70 40.80 -28.83
N GLY A 685 -0.48 40.15 -29.98
CA GLY A 685 -0.62 38.71 -30.17
C GLY A 685 0.36 37.82 -29.41
N GLU A 686 1.58 38.29 -29.10
CA GLU A 686 2.57 37.48 -28.34
C GLU A 686 2.09 37.20 -26.91
N ASN A 687 1.41 38.17 -26.29
CA ASN A 687 0.82 38.02 -24.96
C ASN A 687 -0.19 36.88 -24.93
N ASP A 688 -0.99 36.76 -25.98
CA ASP A 688 -2.05 35.75 -26.05
C ASP A 688 -1.48 34.34 -26.28
N CYS A 689 -0.41 34.16 -27.08
CA CYS A 689 0.28 32.86 -27.22
C CYS A 689 0.87 32.41 -25.88
N ILE A 690 1.61 33.30 -25.20
CA ILE A 690 2.24 32.97 -23.91
C ILE A 690 1.18 32.64 -22.86
N LYS A 691 0.09 33.42 -22.82
CA LYS A 691 -1.04 33.17 -21.92
C LYS A 691 -1.73 31.84 -22.22
N ALA A 692 -1.89 31.49 -23.50
CA ALA A 692 -2.47 30.22 -23.93
C ALA A 692 -1.58 29.02 -23.54
N LEU A 693 -0.28 29.10 -23.83
CA LEU A 693 0.71 28.11 -23.41
C LEU A 693 0.72 27.94 -21.89
N TRP A 694 0.76 29.05 -21.16
CA TRP A 694 0.69 29.02 -19.70
C TRP A 694 -0.59 28.35 -19.20
N ARG A 695 -1.76 28.63 -19.80
CA ARG A 695 -3.02 27.96 -19.44
C ARG A 695 -2.92 26.45 -19.67
N ILE A 696 -2.34 26.00 -20.78
CA ILE A 696 -2.11 24.58 -21.05
C ILE A 696 -1.25 23.95 -19.94
N LEU A 697 -0.09 24.54 -19.66
CA LEU A 697 0.85 23.99 -18.68
C LEU A 697 0.33 24.03 -17.24
N ARG A 698 -0.49 25.04 -16.91
CA ARG A 698 -1.06 25.23 -15.58
C ARG A 698 -2.23 24.31 -15.31
N TYR A 699 -3.14 24.20 -16.27
CA TYR A 699 -4.42 23.52 -16.10
C TYR A 699 -4.32 22.03 -16.37
N ARG A 700 -3.31 21.55 -17.10
CA ARG A 700 -3.16 20.14 -17.45
C ARG A 700 -1.93 19.53 -16.80
N SER A 701 -2.11 18.41 -16.10
CA SER A 701 -1.05 17.77 -15.33
C SER A 701 -0.01 17.08 -16.23
N ASP A 702 -0.47 16.58 -17.37
CA ASP A 702 0.25 15.83 -18.40
C ASP A 702 0.86 16.70 -19.51
N ALA A 703 0.46 17.97 -19.63
CA ALA A 703 0.95 18.84 -20.70
C ALA A 703 2.49 18.95 -20.75
N CYS A 704 3.16 18.93 -19.60
CA CYS A 704 4.64 18.95 -19.55
C CYS A 704 5.25 17.61 -19.99
N ASP A 705 4.53 16.49 -19.87
CA ASP A 705 4.97 15.19 -20.37
C ASP A 705 4.99 15.16 -21.90
N PHE A 706 4.01 15.83 -22.52
CA PHE A 706 3.86 15.89 -23.97
C PHE A 706 4.94 16.72 -24.66
N LEU A 707 5.60 17.64 -23.96
CA LEU A 707 6.67 18.46 -24.51
C LEU A 707 8.01 17.73 -24.43
N THR A 708 8.74 17.71 -25.55
CA THR A 708 10.12 17.22 -25.55
C THR A 708 11.02 18.20 -24.79
N ASP A 709 12.16 17.72 -24.30
CA ASP A 709 13.12 18.59 -23.63
C ASP A 709 13.59 19.71 -24.57
N GLU A 710 13.83 19.39 -25.85
CA GLU A 710 14.21 20.35 -26.88
C GLU A 710 13.14 21.44 -27.06
N THR A 711 11.86 21.06 -27.11
CA THR A 711 10.74 22.01 -27.19
C THR A 711 10.71 22.91 -25.95
N CYS A 712 10.85 22.35 -24.75
CA CYS A 712 10.90 23.13 -23.52
C CYS A 712 12.11 24.08 -23.49
N PHE A 713 13.30 23.64 -23.92
CA PHE A 713 14.48 24.49 -24.03
C PHE A 713 14.28 25.63 -25.04
N LYS A 714 13.68 25.36 -26.21
CA LYS A 714 13.34 26.38 -27.21
C LYS A 714 12.34 27.39 -26.67
N LEU A 715 11.34 26.94 -25.90
CA LEU A 715 10.37 27.83 -25.24
C LEU A 715 11.01 28.67 -24.14
N ILE A 716 11.88 28.08 -23.31
CA ILE A 716 12.62 28.81 -22.26
C ILE A 716 13.63 29.79 -22.88
N GLY A 717 14.21 29.43 -24.03
CA GLY A 717 15.38 29.99 -24.69
C GLY A 717 15.59 31.51 -24.60
N SER A 718 16.85 31.88 -24.59
CA SER A 718 17.35 33.25 -24.45
C SER A 718 18.18 33.61 -25.69
N THR A 719 17.75 34.62 -26.44
CA THR A 719 18.62 35.19 -27.48
C THR A 719 18.62 36.70 -27.38
N GLY A 720 19.79 37.25 -27.07
CA GLY A 720 20.02 38.69 -26.97
C GLY A 720 20.86 39.12 -25.78
N LEU A 721 21.16 38.25 -24.83
CA LEU A 721 22.09 38.58 -23.74
C LEU A 721 23.56 38.25 -24.09
N GLY A 722 23.82 37.41 -25.10
CA GLY A 722 25.19 36.94 -25.40
C GLY A 722 26.15 38.00 -25.95
N THR A 723 25.66 39.05 -26.63
CA THR A 723 26.55 40.05 -27.26
C THR A 723 27.22 40.99 -26.26
N GLU A 724 26.71 41.12 -25.03
CA GLU A 724 27.38 41.89 -23.96
C GLU A 724 28.27 41.03 -23.06
N PHE A 725 28.12 39.70 -23.08
CA PHE A 725 28.82 38.82 -22.13
C PHE A 725 30.15 38.28 -22.65
N HIS A 726 30.35 38.18 -23.98
CA HIS A 726 31.66 37.80 -24.51
C HIS A 726 32.75 38.86 -24.31
N ASN A 727 32.40 40.10 -23.97
CA ASN A 727 33.37 41.17 -23.74
C ASN A 727 33.83 41.32 -22.27
N ALA A 728 33.41 40.43 -21.35
CA ALA A 728 33.63 40.62 -19.91
C ALA A 728 34.49 39.55 -19.20
N GLY A 729 35.10 38.60 -19.92
CA GLY A 729 36.02 37.66 -19.26
C GLY A 729 36.41 36.47 -20.11
N GLU A 730 37.46 36.63 -20.92
CA GLU A 730 38.28 35.52 -21.39
C GLU A 730 39.44 35.31 -20.40
N SER A 731 39.42 34.18 -19.68
CA SER A 731 40.61 33.44 -19.21
C SER A 731 40.19 32.36 -18.20
N ASP A 732 39.52 31.30 -18.67
CA ASP A 732 39.75 29.96 -18.09
C ASP A 732 39.21 28.86 -19.02
N GLU A 733 40.10 28.29 -19.83
CA GLU A 733 39.82 27.10 -20.63
C GLU A 733 40.19 25.85 -19.84
N SER A 734 39.25 25.27 -19.09
CA SER A 734 39.30 23.82 -18.84
C SER A 734 37.95 23.18 -18.44
N ARG A 735 37.52 22.24 -19.31
CA ARG A 735 36.73 21.01 -19.07
C ARG A 735 35.29 21.08 -18.55
N THR A 736 34.34 20.70 -19.42
CA THR A 736 33.37 19.57 -19.28
C THR A 736 32.55 19.38 -20.59
N PRO A 737 31.93 18.20 -20.88
CA PRO A 737 31.78 17.69 -22.25
C PRO A 737 30.40 17.88 -22.96
N HIS A 738 30.45 18.45 -24.18
CA HIS A 738 29.97 18.01 -25.50
C HIS A 738 28.59 17.42 -25.85
N VAL A 739 27.58 17.26 -24.98
CA VAL A 739 26.24 16.80 -25.46
C VAL A 739 25.26 17.95 -25.77
N TYR A 740 25.51 19.17 -25.27
CA TYR A 740 24.59 20.30 -25.47
C TYR A 740 25.07 21.32 -26.52
N ASP A 741 26.34 21.29 -26.93
CA ASP A 741 26.92 22.36 -27.76
C ASP A 741 26.46 22.34 -29.23
N GLU A 742 26.16 21.18 -29.80
CA GLU A 742 25.64 21.10 -31.18
C GLU A 742 24.19 21.62 -31.31
N VAL A 743 23.39 21.60 -30.24
CA VAL A 743 22.03 22.16 -30.26
C VAL A 743 22.04 23.69 -30.11
N LEU A 744 23.17 24.28 -29.67
CA LEU A 744 23.27 25.69 -29.29
C LEU A 744 23.81 26.62 -30.39
N SER A 745 24.51 26.11 -31.41
CA SER A 745 25.23 26.93 -32.40
C SER A 745 24.37 27.54 -33.52
N GLY A 746 23.11 27.12 -33.68
CA GLY A 746 22.27 27.52 -34.83
C GLY A 746 21.01 28.34 -34.55
N ALA A 747 20.68 28.64 -33.29
CA ALA A 747 19.35 29.16 -32.94
C ALA A 747 19.37 30.57 -32.33
N SER A 748 19.38 31.61 -33.18
CA SER A 748 19.04 32.99 -32.81
C SER A 748 17.52 33.17 -32.51
N GLY A 749 16.94 32.29 -31.69
CA GLY A 749 15.50 32.26 -31.39
C GLY A 749 15.10 32.94 -30.07
N HIS A 750 14.21 33.94 -30.18
CA HIS A 750 13.64 34.64 -29.04
C HIS A 750 12.67 33.70 -28.28
N GLY A 751 12.95 33.34 -27.03
CA GLY A 751 12.07 32.54 -26.16
C GLY A 751 11.48 33.36 -25.00
N LEU A 752 10.86 32.68 -24.02
CA LEU A 752 10.18 33.32 -22.88
C LEU A 752 11.14 34.18 -22.04
N LEU A 753 12.41 33.78 -21.88
CA LEU A 753 13.41 34.60 -21.19
C LEU A 753 13.70 35.91 -21.93
N HIS A 754 13.75 35.86 -23.27
CA HIS A 754 13.92 37.07 -24.08
C HIS A 754 12.73 38.02 -23.90
N VAL A 755 11.50 37.50 -23.99
CA VAL A 755 10.28 38.30 -23.80
C VAL A 755 10.26 38.94 -22.42
N LEU A 756 10.58 38.17 -21.37
CA LEU A 756 10.66 38.65 -20.01
C LEU A 756 11.69 39.79 -19.87
N ASN A 757 12.89 39.60 -20.40
CA ASN A 757 13.96 40.61 -20.34
C ASN A 757 13.56 41.89 -21.07
N LYS A 758 13.01 41.77 -22.28
CA LYS A 758 12.58 42.92 -23.10
C LYS A 758 11.47 43.73 -22.44
N GLU A 759 10.46 43.06 -21.87
CA GLU A 759 9.40 43.75 -21.13
C GLU A 759 9.91 44.39 -19.85
N TYR A 760 10.83 43.74 -19.14
CA TYR A 760 11.50 44.33 -17.98
C TYR A 760 12.28 45.62 -18.36
N GLU A 761 13.15 45.58 -19.37
CA GLU A 761 13.93 46.73 -19.84
C GLU A 761 13.04 47.90 -20.32
N LYS A 762 11.98 47.58 -21.08
CA LYS A 762 10.98 48.58 -21.53
C LYS A 762 10.29 49.28 -20.36
N LYS A 763 10.08 48.60 -19.24
CA LYS A 763 9.40 49.14 -18.06
C LYS A 763 10.34 49.90 -17.14
N LEU A 764 11.59 49.45 -17.01
CA LEU A 764 12.66 50.17 -16.32
C LEU A 764 12.79 51.60 -16.88
N ARG A 765 12.75 51.76 -18.21
CA ARG A 765 12.81 53.07 -18.88
C ARG A 765 11.58 53.96 -18.69
N ARG A 766 10.42 53.41 -18.34
CA ARG A 766 9.12 54.12 -18.32
C ARG A 766 8.54 54.32 -16.91
N ASN A 767 9.22 53.85 -15.86
CA ASN A 767 8.80 53.96 -14.45
C ASN A 767 7.34 53.48 -14.19
N LYS A 768 6.93 52.40 -14.87
CA LYS A 768 5.56 51.85 -14.85
C LYS A 768 5.51 50.47 -14.17
N ARG A 769 4.31 50.07 -13.71
CA ARG A 769 4.01 48.71 -13.24
C ARG A 769 4.45 47.67 -14.27
N MET A 770 5.02 46.57 -13.79
CA MET A 770 5.36 45.41 -14.62
C MET A 770 4.10 44.95 -15.40
N GLY A 771 4.26 44.59 -16.68
CA GLY A 771 3.13 44.18 -17.52
C GLY A 771 2.66 42.76 -17.22
N TRP A 772 1.41 42.44 -17.58
CA TRP A 772 0.88 41.08 -17.53
C TRP A 772 1.72 40.06 -18.33
N ILE A 773 2.33 40.50 -19.43
CA ILE A 773 3.20 39.68 -20.30
C ILE A 773 4.39 39.11 -19.50
N ALA A 774 5.05 39.94 -18.69
CA ALA A 774 6.17 39.49 -17.86
C ALA A 774 5.71 38.46 -16.83
N ASN A 775 4.54 38.66 -16.23
CA ASN A 775 3.97 37.71 -15.28
C ASN A 775 3.64 36.36 -15.94
N TYR A 776 2.98 36.36 -17.10
CA TYR A 776 2.70 35.13 -17.84
C TYR A 776 3.97 34.46 -18.36
N SER A 777 5.01 35.22 -18.69
CA SER A 777 6.31 34.66 -19.08
C SER A 777 7.00 33.99 -17.89
N CYS A 778 7.07 34.66 -16.73
CA CYS A 778 7.59 34.05 -15.50
C CYS A 778 6.81 32.78 -15.14
N CYS A 779 5.48 32.85 -15.18
CA CYS A 779 4.64 31.68 -14.92
C CYS A 779 4.91 30.58 -15.96
N GLY A 780 4.92 30.89 -17.25
CA GLY A 780 5.17 29.92 -18.32
C GLY A 780 6.51 29.21 -18.14
N ILE A 781 7.58 29.93 -17.83
CA ILE A 781 8.89 29.34 -17.56
C ILE A 781 8.81 28.46 -16.30
N LEU A 782 8.23 28.97 -15.21
CA LEU A 782 8.09 28.22 -13.95
C LEU A 782 7.30 26.91 -14.15
N TRP A 783 6.23 26.95 -14.94
CA TRP A 783 5.44 25.77 -15.27
C TRP A 783 6.17 24.80 -16.21
N LEU A 784 7.02 25.29 -17.13
CA LEU A 784 7.90 24.42 -17.92
C LEU A 784 8.94 23.69 -17.05
N LEU A 785 9.34 24.28 -15.91
CA LEU A 785 10.23 23.59 -14.96
C LEU A 785 9.59 22.34 -14.34
N ARG A 786 8.25 22.20 -14.36
CA ARG A 786 7.57 20.93 -13.97
C ARG A 786 7.98 19.75 -14.82
N ARG A 787 8.60 19.97 -15.98
CA ARG A 787 9.25 18.89 -16.74
C ARG A 787 10.26 18.11 -15.88
N ARG A 788 10.83 18.71 -14.84
CA ARG A 788 11.69 18.02 -13.85
C ARG A 788 10.99 16.89 -13.09
N MET A 789 9.65 16.91 -13.01
CA MET A 789 8.87 15.80 -12.45
C MET A 789 8.93 14.53 -13.31
N TYR A 790 9.23 14.67 -14.59
CA TYR A 790 9.36 13.56 -15.55
C TYR A 790 10.84 13.25 -15.84
N LYS A 791 11.73 14.23 -15.64
CA LYS A 791 13.17 14.10 -15.86
C LYS A 791 13.95 14.97 -14.88
N SER A 792 14.46 14.37 -13.81
CA SER A 792 15.26 14.99 -12.74
C SER A 792 16.28 16.02 -13.25
N ASN A 793 16.99 15.67 -14.33
CA ASN A 793 18.06 16.47 -14.95
C ASN A 793 17.59 17.51 -15.97
N PHE A 794 16.28 17.75 -16.12
CA PHE A 794 15.80 18.78 -17.03
C PHE A 794 16.23 20.19 -16.55
N LEU A 795 16.87 20.96 -17.45
CA LEU A 795 17.45 22.29 -17.17
C LEU A 795 18.43 22.29 -15.96
N PRO A 796 19.60 21.63 -16.03
CA PRO A 796 20.54 21.56 -14.91
C PRO A 796 20.89 22.95 -14.34
N PRO A 797 21.11 23.10 -13.02
CA PRO A 797 21.35 24.42 -12.39
C PRO A 797 22.50 25.23 -13.02
N ASN A 798 23.46 24.53 -13.64
CA ASN A 798 24.67 25.09 -14.25
C ASN A 798 24.56 25.27 -15.78
N CYS A 799 23.46 24.87 -16.41
CA CYS A 799 23.30 25.13 -17.85
C CYS A 799 23.11 26.64 -18.10
N LEU A 800 23.52 27.11 -19.27
CA LEU A 800 23.49 28.53 -19.62
C LEU A 800 22.10 29.16 -19.44
N GLN A 801 21.04 28.44 -19.82
CA GLN A 801 19.66 28.89 -19.70
C GLN A 801 19.24 29.05 -18.24
N ALA A 802 19.62 28.10 -17.36
CA ALA A 802 19.38 28.19 -15.92
C ALA A 802 20.13 29.39 -15.29
N ILE A 803 21.39 29.58 -15.65
CA ILE A 803 22.21 30.70 -15.17
C ILE A 803 21.58 32.03 -15.60
N MET A 804 21.22 32.17 -16.87
CA MET A 804 20.58 33.39 -17.40
C MET A 804 19.23 33.65 -16.74
N ALA A 805 18.40 32.61 -16.61
CA ALA A 805 17.12 32.66 -15.92
C ALA A 805 17.27 33.17 -14.48
N LYS A 806 18.17 32.57 -13.70
CA LYS A 806 18.46 32.99 -12.32
C LYS A 806 18.97 34.42 -12.25
N LYS A 807 19.90 34.80 -13.12
CA LYS A 807 20.46 36.17 -13.15
C LYS A 807 19.38 37.20 -13.44
N LEU A 808 18.53 36.94 -14.43
CA LEU A 808 17.40 37.81 -14.77
C LEU A 808 16.39 37.89 -13.61
N ALA A 809 16.02 36.76 -13.02
CA ALA A 809 15.09 36.73 -11.89
C ALA A 809 15.64 37.49 -10.67
N LYS A 810 16.91 37.30 -10.31
CA LYS A 810 17.59 38.03 -9.22
C LYS A 810 17.62 39.54 -9.49
N LYS A 811 17.89 39.96 -10.74
CA LYS A 811 17.86 41.37 -11.16
C LYS A 811 16.46 41.98 -10.97
N ILE A 812 15.42 41.31 -11.49
CA ILE A 812 14.02 41.75 -11.37
C ILE A 812 13.59 41.82 -9.89
N LEU A 813 13.94 40.80 -9.09
CA LEU A 813 13.61 40.73 -7.68
C LEU A 813 14.25 41.87 -6.89
N SER A 814 15.54 42.15 -7.14
CA SER A 814 16.25 43.29 -6.54
C SER A 814 15.58 44.62 -6.86
N ASP A 815 15.20 44.84 -8.13
CA ASP A 815 14.55 46.08 -8.54
C ASP A 815 13.11 46.22 -8.02
N LEU A 816 12.38 45.12 -7.82
CA LEU A 816 11.10 45.12 -7.12
C LEU A 816 11.27 45.49 -5.64
N LYS A 817 12.25 44.88 -4.94
CA LYS A 817 12.55 45.17 -3.52
C LYS A 817 13.00 46.62 -3.34
N ASN A 818 13.81 47.15 -4.25
CA ASN A 818 14.26 48.54 -4.28
C ASN A 818 13.22 49.53 -4.85
N ARG A 819 12.00 49.06 -5.16
CA ARG A 819 10.89 49.87 -5.70
C ARG A 819 11.21 50.63 -7.00
N LYS A 820 12.25 50.23 -7.75
CA LYS A 820 12.55 50.76 -9.09
C LYS A 820 11.49 50.37 -10.11
N ILE A 821 10.81 49.24 -9.85
CA ILE A 821 9.63 48.78 -10.57
C ILE A 821 8.54 48.41 -9.57
N LYS A 822 7.27 48.62 -9.95
CA LYS A 822 6.10 48.26 -9.11
C LYS A 822 5.57 46.88 -9.50
N ALA A 823 5.36 46.02 -8.50
CA ALA A 823 4.69 44.74 -8.68
C ALA A 823 3.26 44.92 -9.21
N VAL A 824 2.78 43.93 -9.95
CA VAL A 824 1.35 43.84 -10.29
C VAL A 824 0.61 43.37 -9.04
N LYS A 825 -0.56 43.98 -8.74
CA LYS A 825 -1.50 43.41 -7.76
C LYS A 825 -2.12 42.15 -8.37
N ALA A 826 -1.45 41.02 -8.22
CA ALA A 826 -1.94 39.70 -8.61
C ALA A 826 -2.18 38.85 -7.34
N LYS A 827 -2.88 37.71 -7.50
CA LYS A 827 -3.15 36.77 -6.40
C LYS A 827 -1.84 36.25 -5.76
N TYR A 828 -0.78 36.15 -6.54
CA TYR A 828 0.57 35.80 -6.07
C TYR A 828 1.50 37.01 -6.25
N SER A 829 2.33 37.30 -5.26
CA SER A 829 3.34 38.35 -5.39
C SER A 829 4.39 37.91 -6.42
N ASN A 830 4.72 38.79 -7.38
CA ASN A 830 5.80 38.56 -8.33
C ASN A 830 7.14 38.27 -7.61
N THR A 831 7.35 38.78 -6.40
CA THR A 831 8.55 38.50 -5.61
C THR A 831 8.63 37.03 -5.22
N HIS A 832 7.54 36.49 -4.67
CA HIS A 832 7.47 35.10 -4.24
C HIS A 832 7.63 34.13 -5.42
N LEU A 833 6.97 34.41 -6.56
CA LEU A 833 7.13 33.59 -7.77
C LEU A 833 8.58 33.57 -8.29
N LEU A 834 9.30 34.70 -8.22
CA LEU A 834 10.69 34.80 -8.67
C LEU A 834 11.65 34.13 -7.67
N GLU A 835 11.37 34.21 -6.37
CA GLU A 835 12.14 33.53 -5.32
C GLU A 835 12.02 32.01 -5.45
N GLU A 836 10.79 31.50 -5.57
CA GLU A 836 10.54 30.08 -5.81
C GLU A 836 11.12 29.60 -7.16
N PHE A 837 11.06 30.44 -8.20
CA PHE A 837 11.69 30.14 -9.48
C PHE A 837 13.21 29.93 -9.38
N ILE A 838 13.92 30.81 -8.66
CA ILE A 838 15.37 30.70 -8.45
C ILE A 838 15.67 29.43 -7.66
N LYS A 839 14.98 29.25 -6.54
CA LYS A 839 15.11 28.12 -5.63
C LYS A 839 14.88 26.80 -6.37
N TYR A 840 13.83 26.71 -7.18
CA TYR A 840 13.55 25.51 -7.97
C TYR A 840 14.65 25.25 -8.98
N ILE A 841 15.15 26.26 -9.71
CA ILE A 841 16.28 26.06 -10.64
C ILE A 841 17.51 25.53 -9.89
N ASP A 842 17.80 26.06 -8.71
CA ASP A 842 18.96 25.70 -7.89
C ASP A 842 18.83 24.30 -7.24
N GLN A 843 17.61 23.82 -7.00
CA GLN A 843 17.36 22.45 -6.52
C GLN A 843 17.69 21.43 -7.62
N GLN A 844 18.43 20.37 -7.30
CA GLN A 844 18.50 19.20 -8.16
C GLN A 844 17.14 18.47 -8.08
N GLY A 845 16.58 18.06 -9.23
CA GLY A 845 15.26 17.44 -9.27
C GLY A 845 15.30 16.08 -8.57
N GLY A 846 14.75 16.00 -7.36
CA GLY A 846 14.66 14.75 -6.60
C GLY A 846 14.19 14.91 -5.15
N GLN A 847 14.57 15.99 -4.46
CA GLN A 847 14.16 16.24 -3.07
C GLN A 847 13.99 17.74 -2.81
N LEU A 848 12.82 18.12 -2.31
CA LEU A 848 12.60 19.41 -1.64
C LEU A 848 13.04 19.23 -0.19
N PRO A 849 13.91 20.10 0.38
CA PRO A 849 14.24 20.05 1.80
C PRO A 849 12.97 20.24 2.66
N ALA A 850 12.80 19.41 3.69
CA ALA A 850 11.66 19.46 4.62
C ALA A 850 11.54 20.81 5.37
N GLU A 851 12.63 21.59 5.43
CA GLU A 851 12.74 22.86 6.17
C GLU A 851 11.92 24.04 5.59
N LEU A 852 11.16 23.83 4.51
CA LEU A 852 10.46 24.88 3.77
C LEU A 852 8.96 25.04 4.08
N TYR A 853 8.44 24.32 5.07
CA TYR A 853 7.00 24.29 5.37
C TYR A 853 6.58 25.07 6.63
N ASP A 854 7.52 25.67 7.37
CA ASP A 854 7.26 26.40 8.62
C ASP A 854 7.37 27.95 8.51
N SER A 855 7.16 28.54 7.32
CA SER A 855 7.19 30.01 7.13
C SER A 855 5.96 30.61 6.48
#